data_AF-A7HKV5-F1
#
_entry.id   AF-A7HKV5-F1
#
_cell.length_a   1.000
_cell.length_b   1.000
_cell.length_c   1.000
_cell.angle_alpha   90.00
_cell.angle_beta   90.00
_cell.angle_gamma   90.00
#
_symmetry.space_group_name_H-M   'P 1'
#
loop_
_entity.id
_entity.type
_entity.pdbx_description
1 polymer ?
#
loop_
_entity_poly.entity_id
_entity_poly.type
_entity_poly.pdbx_seq_one_letter_code
_entity_poly.pdbx_strand_id
1 'polypeptide(L)'
;MFLNFLQQYNLTKDQIHAAKKLEDFIYDYLDFLIIQGSAGTGKTFLISQYVRYLFEKGKSFVILAPTGRAAKILHEKSGFETKTIHSEIYSFSHEKVDLESEIIKVYFCLKKPQRDNTIFIVDESSMISDNKQSDEELVFGSGKLLSDFIEYVKSGENNKIIFFGDEYQLPPTNSAFSPALDVKTLQENFHLKGEKIFLNEVVRQRTQSKILNNANTIKKHIDDENYLTLKFEYDGDEFVKTHDFIKEYNYSNPGEDIIIVSTNKKALEYNMEIRKKLGFQSQIEVGDILLNTKNVYCKDKVVFNGEFFKVEKVINYEGKDAFVGRKKYVLEFYDLELKNINSGEIIESKVFLNSLFSETADIDSDLKKALFSFCIDDMHKKTGLSQKSITQNLSKYLQDNPYLNALHVKYGYAITAHKSQGGEWDRAFIDPYYYNSTKTKEYFRWLYTSITRAKKKVYIKDLPIKIFSFNKLKIQNDFTLREKINISYNLNFNNEMLRELYTAFESIISKHSFNVLGIEHLQYQEVYYIKSGNHYLKVQLYYDKNYEPTSLKILETTNNEQALKMLSIINSEVQNSNNFNIDKNNKINSISISRCMKKTLENECVKIYIDGSYDESTKKIGAGFVVVKESNEEKIETYWRGFSNPEHVKHRNVAGEIYAALLAFEYAKNENLKCIEINYDYEGIEKWALGLWKTNTSLTKLYKEKYDYYSTFFRIKFNKVKAHTGEKYNEIADNLAKKAVNEEKYHVKYEIDL
;
A
#
# COMPACT_ATOMS: atom_id res chain seq x y z
N MET A 1 -10.32 -12.02 36.69
CA MET A 1 -9.02 -11.79 36.07
C MET A 1 -8.91 -12.64 34.82
N PHE A 2 -8.95 -12.01 33.66
CA PHE A 2 -8.80 -12.68 32.36
C PHE A 2 -7.51 -13.51 32.27
N LEU A 3 -6.41 -13.06 32.88
CA LEU A 3 -5.18 -13.84 32.91
C LEU A 3 -5.34 -15.21 33.59
N ASN A 4 -6.20 -15.32 34.61
CA ASN A 4 -6.50 -16.59 35.26
C ASN A 4 -7.28 -17.53 34.34
N PHE A 5 -8.17 -16.96 33.51
CA PHE A 5 -8.90 -17.69 32.48
C PHE A 5 -7.98 -18.35 31.45
N LEU A 6 -6.78 -17.79 31.25
CA LEU A 6 -5.80 -18.28 30.30
C LEU A 6 -4.73 -19.23 30.91
N GLN A 7 -4.79 -19.54 32.21
CA GLN A 7 -3.73 -20.29 32.91
C GLN A 7 -3.41 -21.66 32.32
N GLN A 8 -4.36 -22.29 31.65
CA GLN A 8 -4.18 -23.58 30.98
C GLN A 8 -3.37 -23.50 29.66
N TYR A 9 -3.05 -22.30 29.19
CA TYR A 9 -2.34 -22.08 27.93
C TYR A 9 -0.93 -21.54 28.15
N ASN A 10 0.01 -21.98 27.31
CA ASN A 10 1.35 -21.43 27.26
C ASN A 10 1.36 -20.13 26.45
N LEU A 11 1.21 -19.00 27.14
CA LEU A 11 1.18 -17.65 26.54
C LEU A 11 2.59 -17.07 26.32
N THR A 12 2.71 -16.22 25.29
CA THR A 12 3.89 -15.36 25.10
C THR A 12 3.90 -14.18 26.08
N LYS A 13 5.02 -13.47 26.24
CA LYS A 13 5.08 -12.30 27.14
C LYS A 13 4.12 -11.21 26.69
N ASP A 14 4.04 -11.00 25.38
CA ASP A 14 3.16 -10.00 24.78
C ASP A 14 1.68 -10.37 24.99
N GLN A 15 1.33 -11.66 24.88
CA GLN A 15 -0.04 -12.14 25.16
C GLN A 15 -0.42 -11.96 26.63
N ILE A 16 0.51 -12.19 27.56
CA ILE A 16 0.28 -11.95 29.00
C ILE A 16 0.05 -10.45 29.25
N HIS A 17 0.87 -9.58 28.64
CA HIS A 17 0.69 -8.13 28.75
C HIS A 17 -0.66 -7.69 28.17
N ALA A 18 -1.00 -8.18 26.97
CA ALA A 18 -2.28 -7.88 26.32
C ALA A 18 -3.47 -8.37 27.15
N ALA A 19 -3.39 -9.56 27.76
CA ALA A 19 -4.46 -10.08 28.63
C ALA A 19 -4.68 -9.20 29.86
N LYS A 20 -3.62 -8.63 30.46
CA LYS A 20 -3.75 -7.68 31.56
C LYS A 20 -4.42 -6.39 31.10
N LYS A 21 -3.96 -5.82 29.98
CA LYS A 21 -4.54 -4.60 29.40
C LYS A 21 -6.01 -4.78 29.01
N LEU A 22 -6.38 -5.93 28.47
CA LEU A 22 -7.77 -6.27 28.16
C LEU A 22 -8.65 -6.34 29.42
N GLU A 23 -8.15 -6.90 30.53
CA GLU A 23 -8.88 -6.89 31.81
C GLU A 23 -9.07 -5.46 32.33
N ASP A 24 -8.00 -4.68 32.38
CA ASP A 24 -8.02 -3.32 32.91
C ASP A 24 -8.98 -2.43 32.09
N PHE A 25 -8.97 -2.60 30.76
CA PHE A 25 -9.78 -1.83 29.82
C PHE A 25 -11.30 -1.96 30.05
N ILE A 26 -11.77 -3.07 30.64
CA ILE A 26 -13.19 -3.25 31.00
C ILE A 26 -13.67 -2.16 31.97
N TYR A 27 -12.79 -1.71 32.86
CA TYR A 27 -13.12 -0.81 33.97
C TYR A 27 -12.45 0.57 33.86
N ASP A 28 -11.57 0.77 32.88
CA ASP A 28 -10.88 2.03 32.60
C ASP A 28 -11.82 3.12 32.04
N TYR A 29 -11.38 4.38 32.02
CA TYR A 29 -11.98 5.52 31.32
C TYR A 29 -11.60 5.62 29.83
N LEU A 30 -10.74 4.72 29.33
CA LEU A 30 -10.37 4.69 27.91
C LEU A 30 -11.55 4.29 27.02
N ASP A 31 -11.70 4.98 25.89
CA ASP A 31 -12.70 4.71 24.86
C ASP A 31 -12.27 3.59 23.91
N PHE A 32 -10.96 3.48 23.63
CA PHE A 32 -10.43 2.46 22.74
C PHE A 32 -9.12 1.79 23.20
N LEU A 33 -8.91 0.57 22.73
CA LEU A 33 -7.66 -0.16 22.81
C LEU A 33 -7.29 -0.75 21.44
N ILE A 34 -6.08 -0.51 20.95
CA ILE A 34 -5.58 -1.13 19.71
C ILE A 34 -4.63 -2.27 20.07
N ILE A 35 -4.92 -3.47 19.59
CA ILE A 35 -4.05 -4.65 19.72
C ILE A 35 -3.53 -5.04 18.34
N GLN A 36 -2.28 -4.70 18.08
CA GLN A 36 -1.65 -4.99 16.81
C GLN A 36 -0.70 -6.17 16.92
N GLY A 37 -0.61 -6.98 15.87
CA GLY A 37 0.37 -8.05 15.82
C GLY A 37 0.52 -8.62 14.43
N SER A 38 1.71 -9.11 14.10
CA SER A 38 1.94 -9.80 12.82
C SER A 38 1.23 -11.16 12.78
N ALA A 39 1.28 -11.85 11.63
CA ALA A 39 0.83 -13.22 11.49
C ALA A 39 1.54 -14.12 12.52
N GLY A 40 0.80 -15.08 13.09
CA GLY A 40 1.34 -16.04 14.07
C GLY A 40 1.47 -15.55 15.52
N THR A 41 1.11 -14.30 15.83
CA THR A 41 1.19 -13.72 17.20
C THR A 41 0.00 -14.11 18.10
N GLY A 42 -1.04 -14.73 17.54
CA GLY A 42 -2.18 -15.26 18.30
C GLY A 42 -3.31 -14.27 18.58
N LYS A 43 -3.45 -13.19 17.78
CA LYS A 43 -4.57 -12.23 17.88
C LYS A 43 -5.94 -12.92 17.95
N THR A 44 -6.26 -13.77 16.99
CA THR A 44 -7.55 -14.46 16.94
C THR A 44 -7.77 -15.39 18.14
N PHE A 45 -6.72 -15.99 18.68
CA PHE A 45 -6.79 -16.76 19.92
C PHE A 45 -7.15 -15.85 21.11
N LEU A 46 -6.47 -14.70 21.26
CA LEU A 46 -6.78 -13.72 22.30
C LEU A 46 -8.23 -13.23 22.20
N ILE A 47 -8.71 -12.87 21.00
CA ILE A 47 -10.11 -12.48 20.77
C ILE A 47 -11.04 -13.59 21.25
N SER A 48 -10.82 -14.82 20.79
CA SER A 48 -11.67 -15.98 21.09
C SER A 48 -11.76 -16.26 22.59
N GLN A 49 -10.65 -16.15 23.33
CA GLN A 49 -10.67 -16.36 24.77
C GLN A 49 -11.26 -15.15 25.52
N TYR A 50 -11.02 -13.93 25.03
CA TYR A 50 -11.54 -12.72 25.66
C TYR A 50 -13.06 -12.63 25.58
N VAL A 51 -13.66 -12.99 24.45
CA VAL A 51 -15.14 -12.98 24.32
C VAL A 51 -15.80 -14.05 25.20
N ARG A 52 -15.17 -15.23 25.38
CA ARG A 52 -15.62 -16.24 26.36
C ARG A 52 -15.57 -15.69 27.77
N TYR A 53 -14.48 -15.01 28.11
CA TYR A 53 -14.32 -14.38 29.41
C TYR A 53 -15.36 -13.28 29.67
N LEU A 54 -15.62 -12.41 28.68
CA LEU A 54 -16.66 -11.38 28.79
C LEU A 54 -18.06 -11.99 28.97
N PHE A 55 -18.36 -13.06 28.24
CA PHE A 55 -19.61 -13.81 28.37
C PHE A 55 -19.78 -14.36 29.80
N GLU A 56 -18.77 -15.02 30.36
CA GLU A 56 -18.81 -15.53 31.74
C GLU A 56 -18.93 -14.41 32.80
N LYS A 57 -18.46 -13.21 32.47
CA LYS A 57 -18.59 -12.02 33.31
C LYS A 57 -19.91 -11.27 33.13
N GLY A 58 -20.80 -11.72 32.24
CA GLY A 58 -22.06 -11.04 31.94
C GLY A 58 -21.85 -9.65 31.31
N LYS A 59 -20.75 -9.44 30.60
CA LYS A 59 -20.46 -8.18 29.90
C LYS A 59 -21.03 -8.23 28.48
N SER A 60 -21.67 -7.14 28.04
CA SER A 60 -22.17 -7.01 26.68
C SER A 60 -21.01 -6.78 25.72
N PHE A 61 -20.96 -7.52 24.62
CA PHE A 61 -19.97 -7.35 23.56
C PHE A 61 -20.55 -7.63 22.19
N VAL A 62 -19.90 -7.08 21.17
CA VAL A 62 -20.20 -7.33 19.75
C VAL A 62 -18.89 -7.63 19.04
N ILE A 63 -18.86 -8.69 18.24
CA ILE A 63 -17.70 -9.06 17.45
C ILE A 63 -17.96 -8.65 16.00
N LEU A 64 -17.02 -7.89 15.43
CA LEU A 64 -17.12 -7.31 14.11
C LEU A 64 -15.89 -7.60 13.27
N ALA A 65 -16.08 -7.62 11.96
CA ALA A 65 -15.01 -7.62 10.98
C ALA A 65 -15.40 -6.77 9.75
N PRO A 66 -14.45 -6.27 8.94
CA PRO A 66 -14.73 -5.46 7.76
C PRO A 66 -15.37 -6.26 6.61
N THR A 67 -15.11 -7.57 6.52
CA THR A 67 -15.62 -8.44 5.44
C THR A 67 -16.37 -9.65 5.99
N GLY A 68 -17.34 -10.16 5.21
CA GLY A 68 -18.11 -11.35 5.60
C GLY A 68 -17.24 -12.58 5.84
N ARG A 69 -16.15 -12.73 5.06
CA ARG A 69 -15.21 -13.83 5.24
C ARG A 69 -14.43 -13.74 6.55
N ALA A 70 -13.90 -12.56 6.89
CA ALA A 70 -13.21 -12.35 8.16
C ALA A 70 -14.17 -12.60 9.33
N ALA A 71 -15.41 -12.10 9.23
CA ALA A 71 -16.45 -12.33 10.23
C ALA A 71 -16.71 -13.84 10.44
N LYS A 72 -16.84 -14.61 9.35
CA LYS A 72 -17.07 -16.06 9.44
C LYS A 72 -15.89 -16.83 10.02
N ILE A 73 -14.66 -16.53 9.60
CA ILE A 73 -13.46 -17.18 10.16
C ILE A 73 -13.37 -16.93 11.66
N LEU A 74 -13.69 -15.70 12.09
CA LEU A 74 -13.70 -15.34 13.50
C LEU A 74 -14.87 -16.00 14.26
N HIS A 75 -16.05 -16.12 13.64
CA HIS A 75 -17.18 -16.87 14.19
C HIS A 75 -16.81 -18.33 14.45
N GLU A 76 -16.23 -19.03 13.46
CA GLU A 76 -15.78 -20.42 13.58
C GLU A 76 -14.74 -20.62 14.69
N LYS A 77 -13.80 -19.67 14.83
CA LYS A 77 -12.72 -19.75 15.84
C LYS A 77 -13.19 -19.38 17.25
N SER A 78 -14.07 -18.38 17.37
CA SER A 78 -14.54 -17.86 18.66
C SER A 78 -15.70 -18.67 19.24
N GLY A 79 -16.59 -19.16 18.38
CA GLY A 79 -17.87 -19.79 18.76
C GLY A 79 -19.00 -18.79 19.04
N PHE A 80 -18.80 -17.49 18.77
CA PHE A 80 -19.79 -16.43 19.00
C PHE A 80 -20.18 -15.76 17.69
N GLU A 81 -21.43 -15.29 17.60
CA GLU A 81 -21.93 -14.54 16.45
C GLU A 81 -20.99 -13.37 16.12
N THR A 82 -20.52 -13.31 14.87
CA THR A 82 -19.65 -12.25 14.38
C THR A 82 -20.28 -11.65 13.13
N LYS A 83 -20.39 -10.33 13.09
CA LYS A 83 -21.07 -9.58 12.00
C LYS A 83 -20.08 -8.74 11.22
N THR A 84 -20.48 -8.29 10.02
CA THR A 84 -19.71 -7.23 9.35
C THR A 84 -20.03 -5.88 9.99
N ILE A 85 -19.08 -4.95 10.00
CA ILE A 85 -19.32 -3.57 10.48
C ILE A 85 -20.53 -2.97 9.75
N HIS A 86 -20.61 -3.14 8.43
CA HIS A 86 -21.73 -2.64 7.63
C HIS A 86 -23.08 -3.19 8.09
N SER A 87 -23.19 -4.51 8.27
CA SER A 87 -24.43 -5.16 8.72
C SER A 87 -24.84 -4.75 10.13
N GLU A 88 -23.87 -4.39 10.98
CA GLU A 88 -24.12 -3.96 12.34
C GLU A 88 -24.65 -2.52 12.37
N ILE A 89 -23.96 -1.59 11.71
CA ILE A 89 -24.22 -0.16 11.89
C ILE A 89 -25.21 0.44 10.89
N TYR A 90 -25.46 -0.20 9.75
CA TYR A 90 -26.35 0.36 8.73
C TYR A 90 -27.63 -0.45 8.55
N SER A 91 -28.72 0.26 8.26
CA SER A 91 -30.00 -0.31 7.81
C SER A 91 -30.40 0.30 6.48
N PHE A 92 -31.03 -0.50 5.63
CA PHE A 92 -31.61 -0.02 4.38
C PHE A 92 -32.65 1.08 4.66
N SER A 93 -32.54 2.21 3.95
CA SER A 93 -33.52 3.28 4.01
C SER A 93 -34.45 3.19 2.81
N HIS A 94 -35.67 2.69 3.02
CA HIS A 94 -36.68 2.56 1.96
C HIS A 94 -37.08 3.90 1.31
N GLU A 95 -36.72 5.03 1.94
CA GLU A 95 -37.15 6.37 1.55
C GLU A 95 -36.08 7.18 0.80
N LYS A 96 -34.86 6.66 0.65
CA LYS A 96 -33.74 7.40 0.02
C LYS A 96 -33.14 6.61 -1.14
N VAL A 97 -33.68 6.85 -2.32
CA VAL A 97 -33.05 6.49 -3.58
C VAL A 97 -32.98 7.74 -4.44
N ASP A 98 -31.79 8.01 -4.98
CA ASP A 98 -31.54 9.17 -5.83
C ASP A 98 -31.09 8.74 -7.22
N LEU A 99 -31.39 9.57 -8.22
CA LEU A 99 -30.91 9.40 -9.58
C LEU A 99 -29.97 10.56 -9.92
N GLU A 100 -28.67 10.30 -9.83
CA GLU A 100 -27.65 11.26 -10.25
C GLU A 100 -26.96 10.75 -11.52
N SER A 101 -27.00 11.54 -12.59
CA SER A 101 -26.28 11.23 -13.84
C SER A 101 -26.57 9.83 -14.43
N GLU A 102 -27.83 9.39 -14.36
CA GLU A 102 -28.27 8.05 -14.81
C GLU A 102 -27.68 6.88 -13.99
N ILE A 103 -27.22 7.16 -12.77
CA ILE A 103 -26.79 6.16 -11.78
C ILE A 103 -27.78 6.16 -10.62
N ILE A 104 -28.23 4.97 -10.25
CA ILE A 104 -29.09 4.76 -9.08
C ILE A 104 -28.22 4.78 -7.84
N LYS A 105 -28.51 5.69 -6.90
CA LYS A 105 -27.93 5.68 -5.57
C LYS A 105 -28.94 5.19 -4.55
N VAL A 106 -28.62 4.09 -3.89
CA VAL A 106 -29.38 3.50 -2.79
C VAL A 106 -28.70 3.84 -1.49
N TYR A 107 -29.42 4.48 -0.58
CA TYR A 107 -28.82 4.95 0.67
C TYR A 107 -29.12 4.00 1.84
N PHE A 108 -28.05 3.64 2.55
CA PHE A 108 -28.10 2.93 3.82
C PHE A 108 -27.85 3.94 4.94
N CYS A 109 -28.81 4.09 5.84
CA CYS A 109 -28.69 5.03 6.94
C CYS A 109 -28.06 4.35 8.15
N LEU A 110 -27.33 5.13 8.94
CA LEU A 110 -26.82 4.69 10.24
C LEU A 110 -27.99 4.29 11.12
N LYS A 111 -27.93 3.11 11.72
CA LYS A 111 -28.92 2.65 12.69
C LYS A 111 -28.88 3.56 13.91
N LYS A 112 -30.06 3.82 14.47
CA LYS A 112 -30.17 4.53 15.75
C LYS A 112 -29.66 3.63 16.88
N PRO A 113 -29.05 4.20 17.94
CA PRO A 113 -28.45 3.45 19.04
C PRO A 113 -29.40 2.41 19.63
N GLN A 114 -28.87 1.22 19.90
CA GLN A 114 -29.60 0.18 20.63
C GLN A 114 -28.79 -0.42 21.79
N ARG A 115 -27.58 0.06 22.08
CA ARG A 115 -26.70 -0.58 23.05
C ARG A 115 -25.86 0.41 23.85
N ASP A 116 -25.99 0.28 25.16
CA ASP A 116 -25.13 0.91 26.16
C ASP A 116 -24.21 -0.16 26.79
N ASN A 117 -23.15 0.28 27.45
CA ASN A 117 -22.22 -0.55 28.23
C ASN A 117 -21.68 -1.75 27.44
N THR A 118 -21.43 -1.56 26.14
CA THR A 118 -21.06 -2.62 25.20
C THR A 118 -19.64 -2.47 24.67
N ILE A 119 -18.90 -3.58 24.64
CA ILE A 119 -17.53 -3.64 24.10
C ILE A 119 -17.57 -4.11 22.65
N PHE A 120 -17.24 -3.23 21.71
CA PHE A 120 -17.14 -3.53 20.29
C PHE A 120 -15.73 -4.02 19.96
N ILE A 121 -15.63 -5.27 19.52
CA ILE A 121 -14.36 -5.92 19.20
C ILE A 121 -14.28 -6.08 17.69
N VAL A 122 -13.30 -5.44 17.06
CA VAL A 122 -13.18 -5.36 15.61
C VAL A 122 -11.89 -6.03 15.15
N ASP A 123 -11.97 -7.13 14.41
CA ASP A 123 -10.80 -7.80 13.81
C ASP A 123 -10.54 -7.31 12.38
N GLU A 124 -9.33 -7.55 11.87
CA GLU A 124 -8.86 -7.09 10.54
C GLU A 124 -9.03 -5.57 10.33
N SER A 125 -8.81 -4.79 11.40
CA SER A 125 -8.98 -3.33 11.39
C SER A 125 -8.03 -2.60 10.43
N SER A 126 -7.01 -3.29 9.90
CA SER A 126 -6.15 -2.81 8.82
C SER A 126 -6.92 -2.46 7.56
N MET A 127 -8.14 -2.99 7.35
CA MET A 127 -8.97 -2.74 6.17
C MET A 127 -9.95 -1.57 6.33
N ILE A 128 -10.08 -0.99 7.53
CA ILE A 128 -11.09 0.05 7.80
C ILE A 128 -10.57 1.42 7.35
N SER A 129 -11.25 2.03 6.38
CA SER A 129 -10.93 3.36 5.85
C SER A 129 -11.79 4.48 6.45
N ASP A 130 -11.26 5.71 6.48
CA ASP A 130 -12.05 6.94 6.71
C ASP A 130 -12.16 7.83 5.46
N ASN A 131 -11.75 7.31 4.31
CA ASN A 131 -11.98 7.96 3.03
C ASN A 131 -13.43 7.75 2.61
N LYS A 132 -14.02 8.74 1.91
CA LYS A 132 -15.33 8.57 1.29
C LYS A 132 -15.25 7.41 0.30
N GLN A 133 -15.98 6.34 0.58
CA GLN A 133 -16.11 5.21 -0.32
C GLN A 133 -16.87 5.67 -1.57
N SER A 134 -16.24 5.50 -2.72
CA SER A 134 -16.81 5.77 -4.03
C SER A 134 -17.52 4.53 -4.56
N ASP A 135 -18.43 3.95 -3.79
CA ASP A 135 -19.41 3.04 -4.38
C ASP A 135 -20.51 3.93 -4.97
N GLU A 136 -20.57 3.98 -6.31
CA GLU A 136 -21.45 4.89 -7.03
C GLU A 136 -22.93 4.55 -6.82
N GLU A 137 -23.23 3.30 -6.43
CA GLU A 137 -24.57 2.73 -6.42
C GLU A 137 -25.12 2.53 -5.00
N LEU A 138 -24.30 2.11 -4.02
CA LEU A 138 -24.71 1.99 -2.61
C LEU A 138 -23.99 3.01 -1.73
N VAL A 139 -24.74 3.95 -1.14
CA VAL A 139 -24.20 5.00 -0.27
C VAL A 139 -24.49 4.66 1.19
N PHE A 140 -23.45 4.36 1.95
CA PHE A 140 -23.56 4.04 3.39
C PHE A 140 -23.25 5.27 4.25
N GLY A 141 -24.21 5.69 5.08
CA GLY A 141 -24.07 6.79 6.04
C GLY A 141 -23.44 8.05 5.45
N SER A 142 -22.32 8.50 6.02
CA SER A 142 -21.56 9.66 5.50
C SER A 142 -20.63 9.33 4.32
N GLY A 143 -20.55 8.05 3.95
CA GLY A 143 -19.59 7.47 3.01
C GLY A 143 -18.26 7.09 3.67
N LYS A 144 -18.08 7.35 4.97
CA LYS A 144 -16.84 7.09 5.70
C LYS A 144 -17.07 6.04 6.79
N LEU A 145 -16.63 4.81 6.54
CA LEU A 145 -16.91 3.67 7.42
C LEU A 145 -16.40 3.88 8.86
N LEU A 146 -15.19 4.42 9.05
CA LEU A 146 -14.65 4.65 10.39
C LEU A 146 -15.42 5.74 11.15
N SER A 147 -15.66 6.89 10.52
CA SER A 147 -16.52 7.95 11.08
C SER A 147 -17.88 7.43 11.51
N ASP A 148 -18.58 6.73 10.62
CA ASP A 148 -19.91 6.21 10.88
C ASP A 148 -19.91 5.15 11.98
N PHE A 149 -18.90 4.27 12.02
CA PHE A 149 -18.74 3.30 13.10
C PHE A 149 -18.51 3.97 14.45
N ILE A 150 -17.65 4.99 14.52
CA ILE A 150 -17.39 5.72 15.77
C ILE A 150 -18.64 6.49 16.21
N GLU A 151 -19.37 7.12 15.28
CA GLU A 151 -20.64 7.79 15.57
C GLU A 151 -21.67 6.81 16.13
N TYR A 152 -21.81 5.63 15.51
CA TYR A 152 -22.68 4.57 15.99
C TYR A 152 -22.31 4.13 17.41
N VAL A 153 -21.03 3.88 17.69
CA VAL A 153 -20.57 3.47 19.03
C VAL A 153 -20.82 4.57 20.06
N LYS A 154 -20.48 5.83 19.74
CA LYS A 154 -20.66 6.99 20.62
C LYS A 154 -22.12 7.38 20.86
N SER A 155 -23.04 6.89 20.03
CA SER A 155 -24.47 7.16 20.20
C SER A 155 -25.08 6.42 21.40
N GLY A 156 -24.39 5.40 21.94
CA GLY A 156 -24.74 4.75 23.21
C GLY A 156 -23.80 5.13 24.35
N GLU A 157 -24.24 4.91 25.59
CA GLU A 157 -23.49 5.27 26.80
C GLU A 157 -22.46 4.21 27.19
N ASN A 158 -21.28 4.64 27.66
CA ASN A 158 -20.21 3.76 28.18
C ASN A 158 -19.76 2.64 27.21
N ASN A 159 -19.90 2.84 25.91
CA ASN A 159 -19.40 1.90 24.92
C ASN A 159 -17.89 2.02 24.75
N LYS A 160 -17.25 0.89 24.45
CA LYS A 160 -15.78 0.79 24.30
C LYS A 160 -15.43 0.07 23.01
N ILE A 161 -14.27 0.39 22.43
CA ILE A 161 -13.82 -0.19 21.17
C ILE A 161 -12.49 -0.92 21.36
N ILE A 162 -12.35 -2.11 20.79
CA ILE A 162 -11.08 -2.82 20.71
C ILE A 162 -10.78 -3.14 19.25
N PHE A 163 -9.76 -2.52 18.70
CA PHE A 163 -9.31 -2.77 17.32
C PHE A 163 -8.17 -3.79 17.32
N PHE A 164 -8.36 -4.90 16.60
CA PHE A 164 -7.33 -5.88 16.29
C PHE A 164 -6.90 -5.74 14.83
N GLY A 165 -5.60 -5.85 14.56
CA GLY A 165 -5.10 -5.81 13.19
C GLY A 165 -3.61 -6.05 13.04
N ASP A 166 -3.12 -5.87 11.82
CA ASP A 166 -1.73 -6.10 11.40
C ASP A 166 -1.27 -4.97 10.47
N GLU A 167 -0.29 -4.16 10.88
CA GLU A 167 0.21 -3.01 10.09
C GLU A 167 1.10 -3.40 8.91
N TYR A 168 1.56 -4.65 8.87
CA TYR A 168 2.38 -5.19 7.78
C TYR A 168 1.51 -5.70 6.64
N GLN A 169 0.21 -5.90 6.87
CA GLN A 169 -0.74 -6.12 5.79
C GLN A 169 -0.96 -4.84 4.96
N LEU A 170 -1.57 -5.01 3.79
CA LEU A 170 -2.01 -3.90 2.96
C LEU A 170 -2.99 -3.00 3.75
N PRO A 171 -2.79 -1.67 3.70
CA PRO A 171 -3.77 -0.72 4.23
C PRO A 171 -5.06 -0.75 3.40
N PRO A 172 -6.11 -0.01 3.79
CA PRO A 172 -7.29 0.14 2.95
C PRO A 172 -6.90 0.67 1.56
N THR A 173 -7.63 0.27 0.53
CA THR A 173 -7.36 0.71 -0.86
C THR A 173 -7.32 2.23 -0.95
N ASN A 174 -6.34 2.77 -1.69
CA ASN A 174 -6.08 4.21 -1.81
C ASN A 174 -5.71 4.93 -0.50
N SER A 175 -5.16 4.19 0.48
CA SER A 175 -4.60 4.76 1.72
C SER A 175 -3.17 4.28 1.96
N ALA A 176 -2.33 5.12 2.57
CA ALA A 176 -0.97 4.73 2.96
C ALA A 176 -0.92 3.96 4.29
N PHE A 177 -1.95 4.12 5.13
CA PHE A 177 -2.07 3.51 6.46
C PHE A 177 -3.54 3.19 6.81
N SER A 178 -3.75 2.41 7.87
CA SER A 178 -5.10 2.19 8.42
C SER A 178 -5.42 3.24 9.48
N PRO A 179 -6.43 4.10 9.29
CA PRO A 179 -6.85 5.08 10.29
C PRO A 179 -7.40 4.43 11.56
N ALA A 180 -7.98 3.22 11.48
CA ALA A 180 -8.48 2.49 12.65
C ALA A 180 -7.36 1.90 13.53
N LEU A 181 -6.16 1.72 12.97
CA LEU A 181 -4.97 1.24 13.71
C LEU A 181 -4.00 2.37 14.09
N ASP A 182 -4.39 3.62 13.86
CA ASP A 182 -3.58 4.81 14.13
C ASP A 182 -4.13 5.60 15.33
N VAL A 183 -3.36 5.63 16.42
CA VAL A 183 -3.73 6.31 17.67
C VAL A 183 -3.95 7.80 17.45
N LYS A 184 -3.10 8.42 16.63
CA LYS A 184 -3.16 9.86 16.35
C LYS A 184 -4.49 10.21 15.66
N THR A 185 -4.88 9.44 14.65
CA THR A 185 -6.16 9.60 13.95
C THR A 185 -7.35 9.47 14.91
N LEU A 186 -7.38 8.46 15.79
CA LEU A 186 -8.46 8.27 16.76
C LEU A 186 -8.53 9.39 17.82
N GLN A 187 -7.39 9.91 18.26
CA GLN A 187 -7.32 10.98 19.26
C GLN A 187 -7.62 12.36 18.67
N GLU A 188 -7.02 12.71 17.54
CA GLU A 188 -7.11 14.05 16.97
C GLU A 188 -8.41 14.25 16.17
N ASN A 189 -8.79 13.29 15.32
CA ASN A 189 -9.94 13.45 14.43
C ASN A 189 -11.26 13.04 15.10
N PHE A 190 -11.20 12.07 16.03
CA PHE A 190 -12.40 11.52 16.67
C PHE A 190 -12.50 11.84 18.16
N HIS A 191 -11.52 12.53 18.75
CA HIS A 191 -11.51 12.91 20.16
C HIS A 191 -11.74 11.73 21.12
N LEU A 192 -11.19 10.56 20.77
CA LEU A 192 -11.23 9.37 21.60
C LEU A 192 -9.95 9.24 22.42
N LYS A 193 -10.06 8.72 23.65
CA LYS A 193 -8.91 8.39 24.51
C LYS A 193 -8.63 6.90 24.44
N GLY A 194 -7.37 6.53 24.27
CA GLY A 194 -7.00 5.14 24.15
C GLY A 194 -5.51 4.94 23.99
N GLU A 195 -5.12 3.67 23.97
CA GLU A 195 -3.73 3.25 23.82
C GLU A 195 -3.58 2.15 22.77
N LYS A 196 -2.33 1.86 22.40
CA LYS A 196 -1.96 0.82 21.45
C LYS A 196 -0.92 -0.10 22.06
N ILE A 197 -1.13 -1.40 21.88
CA ILE A 197 -0.21 -2.46 22.27
C ILE A 197 0.21 -3.30 21.06
N PHE A 198 1.42 -3.86 21.13
CA PHE A 198 2.00 -4.67 20.06
C PHE A 198 2.27 -6.09 20.55
N LEU A 199 1.91 -7.07 19.72
CA LEU A 199 2.26 -8.47 19.84
C LEU A 199 3.38 -8.76 18.84
N ASN A 200 4.61 -8.86 19.31
CA ASN A 200 5.80 -9.11 18.49
C ASN A 200 6.24 -10.58 18.54
N GLU A 201 6.01 -11.24 19.67
CA GLU A 201 6.39 -12.65 19.89
C GLU A 201 5.46 -13.62 19.13
N VAL A 202 6.02 -14.37 18.19
CA VAL A 202 5.33 -15.47 17.51
C VAL A 202 5.22 -16.68 18.44
N VAL A 203 4.04 -17.31 18.46
CA VAL A 203 3.78 -18.46 19.34
C VAL A 203 4.72 -19.63 19.00
N ARG A 204 5.38 -20.21 20.02
CA ARG A 204 6.44 -21.23 19.87
C ARG A 204 6.06 -22.47 19.06
N GLN A 205 4.79 -22.87 19.06
CA GLN A 205 4.33 -24.01 18.25
C GLN A 205 4.36 -23.72 16.74
N ARG A 206 4.46 -22.44 16.34
CA ARG A 206 4.46 -21.98 14.96
C ARG A 206 5.82 -21.48 14.48
N THR A 207 6.87 -21.47 15.31
CA THR A 207 8.21 -20.96 14.93
C THR A 207 8.94 -21.84 13.92
N GLN A 208 8.48 -23.08 13.70
CA GLN A 208 9.01 -23.96 12.66
C GLN A 208 8.43 -23.67 11.27
N SER A 209 7.36 -22.87 11.18
CA SER A 209 6.69 -22.58 9.90
C SER A 209 7.57 -21.75 8.98
N LYS A 210 7.85 -22.26 7.77
CA LYS A 210 8.55 -21.50 6.73
C LYS A 210 7.74 -20.34 6.19
N ILE A 211 6.41 -20.45 6.16
CA ILE A 211 5.52 -19.33 5.80
C ILE A 211 5.74 -18.17 6.78
N LEU A 212 5.71 -18.45 8.09
CA LEU A 212 5.91 -17.41 9.11
C LEU A 212 7.34 -16.88 9.16
N ASN A 213 8.35 -17.73 8.92
CA ASN A 213 9.74 -17.27 8.84
C ASN A 213 9.94 -16.30 7.68
N ASN A 214 9.44 -16.62 6.48
CA ASN A 214 9.50 -15.71 5.34
C ASN A 214 8.67 -14.45 5.55
N ALA A 215 7.50 -14.54 6.20
CA ALA A 215 6.71 -13.37 6.57
C ALA A 215 7.44 -12.45 7.57
N ASN A 216 8.15 -13.02 8.54
CA ASN A 216 9.00 -12.27 9.48
C ASN A 216 10.21 -11.64 8.79
N THR A 217 10.79 -12.31 7.78
CA THR A 217 11.84 -11.71 6.95
C THR A 217 11.32 -10.45 6.26
N ILE A 218 10.15 -10.52 5.60
CA ILE A 218 9.54 -9.35 4.95
C ILE A 218 9.28 -8.24 5.98
N LYS A 219 8.76 -8.60 7.16
CA LYS A 219 8.51 -7.66 8.26
C LYS A 219 9.78 -6.90 8.64
N LYS A 220 10.88 -7.62 8.87
CA LYS A 220 12.17 -7.02 9.19
C LYS A 220 12.64 -6.05 8.11
N HIS A 221 12.47 -6.39 6.84
CA HIS A 221 12.78 -5.49 5.73
C HIS A 221 11.90 -4.22 5.71
N ILE A 222 10.62 -4.34 6.08
CA ILE A 222 9.73 -3.18 6.23
C ILE A 222 10.18 -2.28 7.39
N ASP A 223 10.53 -2.87 8.53
CA ASP A 223 10.98 -2.15 9.73
C ASP A 223 12.34 -1.45 9.51
N ASP A 224 13.26 -2.13 8.83
CA ASP A 224 14.60 -1.63 8.49
C ASP A 224 14.60 -0.67 7.28
N GLU A 225 13.44 -0.41 6.67
CA GLU A 225 13.26 0.35 5.43
C GLU A 225 14.16 -0.12 4.26
N ASN A 226 14.43 -1.43 4.20
CA ASN A 226 15.31 -2.04 3.19
C ASN A 226 14.52 -2.83 2.15
N TYR A 227 14.31 -2.22 0.98
CA TYR A 227 13.52 -2.81 -0.11
C TYR A 227 14.36 -3.26 -1.32
N LEU A 228 15.68 -3.28 -1.19
CA LEU A 228 16.60 -3.56 -2.30
C LEU A 228 16.83 -5.04 -2.53
N THR A 229 16.70 -5.83 -1.46
CA THR A 229 16.95 -7.27 -1.47
C THR A 229 15.86 -7.98 -0.69
N LEU A 230 15.52 -9.19 -1.12
CA LEU A 230 14.64 -10.07 -0.38
C LEU A 230 14.96 -11.52 -0.75
N LYS A 231 15.33 -12.32 0.24
CA LYS A 231 15.60 -13.75 0.06
C LYS A 231 14.65 -14.56 0.90
N PHE A 232 13.94 -15.48 0.26
CA PHE A 232 13.13 -16.47 0.94
C PHE A 232 13.90 -17.75 1.19
N GLU A 233 13.50 -18.43 2.28
CA GLU A 233 13.86 -19.80 2.55
C GLU A 233 12.80 -20.73 1.95
N TYR A 234 13.27 -21.77 1.26
CA TYR A 234 12.41 -22.78 0.64
C TYR A 234 12.74 -24.13 1.25
N ASP A 235 11.72 -24.90 1.60
CA ASP A 235 11.85 -26.26 2.12
C ASP A 235 11.29 -27.33 1.17
N GLY A 236 10.60 -26.91 0.10
CA GLY A 236 9.95 -27.83 -0.84
C GLY A 236 8.65 -28.44 -0.30
N ASP A 237 8.27 -28.13 0.95
CA ASP A 237 7.08 -28.66 1.60
C ASP A 237 6.08 -27.55 1.94
N GLU A 238 6.38 -26.68 2.90
CA GLU A 238 5.47 -25.59 3.30
C GLU A 238 5.63 -24.35 2.40
N PHE A 239 6.84 -24.08 1.90
CA PHE A 239 7.15 -22.93 1.07
C PHE A 239 7.95 -23.34 -0.18
N VAL A 240 7.29 -23.34 -1.32
CA VAL A 240 7.77 -23.94 -2.57
C VAL A 240 7.94 -22.89 -3.65
N LYS A 241 9.13 -22.88 -4.26
CA LYS A 241 9.38 -22.10 -5.48
C LYS A 241 8.95 -22.91 -6.70
N THR A 242 8.12 -22.34 -7.56
CA THR A 242 7.69 -22.99 -8.81
C THR A 242 7.41 -21.98 -9.90
N HIS A 243 7.70 -22.34 -11.16
CA HIS A 243 7.39 -21.51 -12.33
C HIS A 243 6.04 -21.87 -12.97
N ASP A 244 5.47 -23.03 -12.61
CA ASP A 244 4.24 -23.56 -13.18
C ASP A 244 3.21 -23.83 -12.08
N PHE A 245 2.37 -22.83 -11.79
CA PHE A 245 1.26 -22.96 -10.85
C PHE A 245 0.18 -23.91 -11.35
N ILE A 246 -0.01 -23.95 -12.67
CA ILE A 246 -1.08 -24.71 -13.30
C ILE A 246 -0.89 -26.20 -13.03
N LYS A 247 0.35 -26.69 -12.98
CA LYS A 247 0.63 -28.09 -12.64
C LYS A 247 0.30 -28.46 -11.19
N GLU A 248 0.46 -27.52 -10.25
CA GLU A 248 0.40 -27.77 -8.80
C GLU A 248 -0.99 -27.49 -8.19
N TYR A 249 -1.87 -26.82 -8.96
CA TYR A 249 -3.23 -26.50 -8.55
C TYR A 249 -4.10 -27.75 -8.34
N ASN A 250 -4.95 -27.75 -7.30
CA ASN A 250 -5.84 -28.86 -6.99
C ASN A 250 -7.14 -28.73 -7.77
N TYR A 251 -7.21 -29.44 -8.90
CA TYR A 251 -8.39 -29.47 -9.76
C TYR A 251 -9.55 -30.32 -9.21
N SER A 252 -9.31 -31.17 -8.20
CA SER A 252 -10.36 -32.00 -7.61
C SER A 252 -11.27 -31.21 -6.67
N ASN A 253 -10.73 -30.18 -5.99
CA ASN A 253 -11.50 -29.29 -5.10
C ASN A 253 -11.29 -27.81 -5.45
N PRO A 254 -11.89 -27.31 -6.56
CA PRO A 254 -11.76 -25.91 -6.94
C PRO A 254 -12.30 -24.98 -5.84
N GLY A 255 -11.53 -23.96 -5.49
CA GLY A 255 -11.86 -22.98 -4.45
C GLY A 255 -11.19 -23.20 -3.08
N GLU A 256 -10.58 -24.37 -2.84
CA GLU A 256 -9.71 -24.58 -1.66
C GLU A 256 -8.34 -23.91 -1.81
N ASP A 257 -7.87 -23.83 -3.05
CA ASP A 257 -6.67 -23.11 -3.45
C ASP A 257 -7.00 -21.69 -3.91
N ILE A 258 -6.04 -20.78 -3.76
CA ILE A 258 -6.13 -19.44 -4.33
C ILE A 258 -4.86 -19.03 -5.05
N ILE A 259 -5.02 -18.43 -6.24
CA ILE A 259 -3.95 -17.71 -6.92
C ILE A 259 -4.07 -16.22 -6.56
N ILE A 260 -2.98 -15.61 -6.09
CA ILE A 260 -2.91 -14.21 -5.69
C ILE A 260 -1.97 -13.46 -6.63
N VAL A 261 -2.47 -12.36 -7.19
CA VAL A 261 -1.76 -11.53 -8.17
C VAL A 261 -1.89 -10.03 -7.84
N SER A 262 -1.14 -9.19 -8.56
CA SER A 262 -1.16 -7.74 -8.34
C SER A 262 -2.26 -7.00 -9.10
N THR A 263 -2.76 -7.54 -10.23
CA THR A 263 -3.72 -6.84 -11.10
C THR A 263 -4.93 -7.70 -11.48
N ASN A 264 -6.06 -7.05 -11.78
CA ASN A 264 -7.29 -7.70 -12.26
C ASN A 264 -7.07 -8.43 -13.59
N LYS A 265 -6.28 -7.85 -14.50
CA LYS A 265 -5.92 -8.48 -15.78
C LYS A 265 -5.21 -9.82 -15.57
N LYS A 266 -4.18 -9.85 -14.72
CA LYS A 266 -3.48 -11.10 -14.37
C LYS A 266 -4.40 -12.12 -13.71
N ALA A 267 -5.33 -11.65 -12.87
CA ALA A 267 -6.30 -12.55 -12.24
C ALA A 267 -7.18 -13.20 -13.31
N LEU A 268 -7.69 -12.43 -14.27
CA LEU A 268 -8.48 -12.95 -15.38
C LEU A 268 -7.69 -13.97 -16.23
N GLU A 269 -6.42 -13.69 -16.55
CA GLU A 269 -5.54 -14.62 -17.28
C GLU A 269 -5.46 -15.99 -16.57
N TYR A 270 -5.09 -16.01 -15.29
CA TYR A 270 -5.02 -17.26 -14.52
C TYR A 270 -6.37 -17.94 -14.37
N ASN A 271 -7.44 -17.17 -14.14
CA ASN A 271 -8.79 -17.70 -14.05
C ASN A 271 -9.16 -18.49 -15.32
N MET A 272 -8.89 -17.92 -16.50
CA MET A 272 -9.16 -18.58 -17.78
C MET A 272 -8.28 -19.84 -17.98
N GLU A 273 -7.02 -19.80 -17.56
CA GLU A 273 -6.13 -20.96 -17.63
C GLU A 273 -6.60 -22.12 -16.74
N ILE A 274 -7.01 -21.83 -15.50
CA ILE A 274 -7.55 -22.83 -14.58
C ILE A 274 -8.84 -23.42 -15.11
N ARG A 275 -9.77 -22.59 -15.60
CA ARG A 275 -11.03 -23.06 -16.22
C ARG A 275 -10.77 -23.98 -17.41
N LYS A 276 -9.84 -23.61 -18.29
CA LYS A 276 -9.45 -24.45 -19.43
C LYS A 276 -8.93 -25.83 -18.98
N LYS A 277 -8.18 -25.89 -17.87
CA LYS A 277 -7.69 -27.15 -17.30
C LYS A 277 -8.76 -27.98 -16.61
N LEU A 278 -9.78 -27.33 -16.06
CA LEU A 278 -11.00 -28.00 -15.56
C LEU A 278 -11.88 -28.54 -16.71
N GLY A 279 -11.58 -28.18 -17.95
CA GLY A 279 -12.33 -28.64 -19.13
C GLY A 279 -13.54 -27.77 -19.46
N PHE A 280 -13.72 -26.64 -18.79
CA PHE A 280 -14.82 -25.72 -19.05
C PHE A 280 -14.61 -24.99 -20.38
N GLN A 281 -15.66 -24.94 -21.20
CA GLN A 281 -15.69 -24.34 -22.53
C GLN A 281 -16.70 -23.19 -22.64
N SER A 282 -17.78 -23.27 -21.85
CA SER A 282 -18.84 -22.27 -21.81
C SER A 282 -18.43 -21.07 -20.96
N GLN A 283 -19.15 -19.95 -21.12
CA GLN A 283 -18.87 -18.75 -20.32
C GLN A 283 -19.03 -19.00 -18.82
N ILE A 284 -20.03 -19.78 -18.38
CA ILE A 284 -20.21 -20.25 -17.00
C ILE A 284 -20.65 -21.71 -17.05
N GLU A 285 -20.11 -22.55 -16.17
CA GLU A 285 -20.49 -23.96 -16.03
C GLU A 285 -20.75 -24.36 -14.57
N VAL A 286 -21.48 -25.46 -14.37
CA VAL A 286 -21.66 -26.04 -13.03
C VAL A 286 -20.31 -26.44 -12.46
N GLY A 287 -20.04 -25.99 -11.24
CA GLY A 287 -18.76 -26.14 -10.57
C GLY A 287 -17.86 -24.91 -10.66
N ASP A 288 -18.19 -23.90 -11.48
CA ASP A 288 -17.39 -22.67 -11.53
C ASP A 288 -17.33 -21.96 -10.18
N ILE A 289 -16.17 -21.40 -9.87
CA ILE A 289 -15.96 -20.56 -8.69
C ILE A 289 -16.04 -19.10 -9.10
N LEU A 290 -16.99 -18.37 -8.50
CA LEU A 290 -17.28 -16.97 -8.75
C LEU A 290 -16.99 -16.13 -7.50
N LEU A 291 -16.51 -14.91 -7.71
CA LEU A 291 -16.27 -13.88 -6.72
C LEU A 291 -17.23 -12.72 -6.99
N ASN A 292 -18.10 -12.40 -6.04
CA ASN A 292 -18.94 -11.21 -6.11
C ASN A 292 -18.10 -9.95 -5.88
N THR A 293 -18.26 -8.93 -6.73
CA THR A 293 -17.40 -7.73 -6.75
C THR A 293 -18.09 -6.46 -6.26
N LYS A 294 -19.40 -6.52 -5.98
CA LYS A 294 -20.19 -5.39 -5.48
C LYS A 294 -21.08 -5.80 -4.32
N ASN A 295 -21.45 -4.85 -3.48
CA ASN A 295 -22.52 -5.08 -2.52
C ASN A 295 -23.84 -5.05 -3.30
N VAL A 296 -24.66 -6.10 -3.18
CA VAL A 296 -25.93 -6.22 -3.92
C VAL A 296 -27.01 -6.74 -2.99
N TYR A 297 -28.23 -6.23 -3.14
CA TYR A 297 -29.39 -6.73 -2.40
C TYR A 297 -30.09 -7.82 -3.21
N CYS A 298 -29.97 -9.07 -2.78
CA CYS A 298 -30.60 -10.23 -3.42
C CYS A 298 -31.79 -10.71 -2.57
N LYS A 299 -33.02 -10.43 -3.03
CA LYS A 299 -34.29 -10.76 -2.34
C LYS A 299 -34.36 -10.16 -0.94
N ASP A 300 -34.16 -10.93 0.13
CA ASP A 300 -34.21 -10.46 1.52
C ASP A 300 -32.82 -10.35 2.17
N LYS A 301 -31.74 -10.45 1.37
CA LYS A 301 -30.36 -10.55 1.87
C LYS A 301 -29.42 -9.63 1.10
N VAL A 302 -28.42 -9.11 1.79
CA VAL A 302 -27.30 -8.39 1.16
C VAL A 302 -26.19 -9.41 0.88
N VAL A 303 -25.79 -9.53 -0.37
CA VAL A 303 -24.58 -10.24 -0.79
C VAL A 303 -23.44 -9.24 -0.84
N PHE A 304 -22.40 -9.44 -0.03
CA PHE A 304 -21.31 -8.47 0.07
C PHE A 304 -20.21 -8.69 -0.97
N ASN A 305 -19.51 -7.60 -1.29
CA ASN A 305 -18.30 -7.62 -2.09
C ASN A 305 -17.24 -8.52 -1.44
N GLY A 306 -16.68 -9.45 -2.21
CA GLY A 306 -15.66 -10.39 -1.74
C GLY A 306 -16.18 -11.78 -1.40
N GLU A 307 -17.49 -12.02 -1.47
CA GLU A 307 -18.07 -13.35 -1.26
C GLU A 307 -17.82 -14.29 -2.44
N PHE A 308 -17.52 -15.55 -2.14
CA PHE A 308 -17.25 -16.59 -3.12
C PHE A 308 -18.42 -17.55 -3.23
N PHE A 309 -18.78 -17.89 -4.47
CA PHE A 309 -19.86 -18.80 -4.80
C PHE A 309 -19.37 -19.90 -5.72
N LYS A 310 -19.83 -21.12 -5.48
CA LYS A 310 -19.75 -22.21 -6.44
C LYS A 310 -21.06 -22.27 -7.21
N VAL A 311 -20.99 -22.39 -8.53
CA VAL A 311 -22.18 -22.61 -9.37
C VAL A 311 -22.68 -24.03 -9.16
N GLU A 312 -23.87 -24.19 -8.60
CA GLU A 312 -24.52 -25.51 -8.42
C GLU A 312 -25.41 -25.83 -9.63
N LYS A 313 -26.05 -24.82 -10.21
CA LYS A 313 -26.93 -24.98 -11.37
C LYS A 313 -26.95 -23.74 -12.25
N VAL A 314 -26.94 -23.98 -13.57
CA VAL A 314 -27.23 -22.97 -14.59
C VAL A 314 -28.68 -23.14 -15.01
N ILE A 315 -29.53 -22.15 -14.73
CA ILE A 315 -30.98 -22.25 -14.94
C ILE A 315 -31.36 -21.69 -16.31
N ASN A 316 -30.89 -20.48 -16.61
CA ASN A 316 -31.24 -19.77 -17.84
C ASN A 316 -30.14 -18.80 -18.26
N TYR A 317 -30.10 -18.48 -19.55
CA TYR A 317 -29.26 -17.45 -20.15
C TYR A 317 -30.12 -16.49 -20.97
N GLU A 318 -29.88 -15.19 -20.84
CA GLU A 318 -30.54 -14.19 -21.66
C GLU A 318 -29.62 -13.03 -22.05
N GLY A 319 -29.73 -12.61 -23.31
CA GLY A 319 -29.16 -11.35 -23.81
C GLY A 319 -30.25 -10.30 -23.95
N LYS A 320 -29.99 -9.08 -23.50
CA LYS A 320 -30.90 -7.94 -23.59
C LYS A 320 -30.23 -6.78 -24.32
N ASP A 321 -30.96 -6.23 -25.26
CA ASP A 321 -30.53 -5.03 -25.96
C ASP A 321 -30.82 -3.79 -25.12
N ALA A 322 -29.81 -2.96 -24.93
CA ALA A 322 -29.89 -1.68 -24.24
C ALA A 322 -29.32 -0.56 -25.12
N PHE A 323 -29.82 0.66 -24.94
CA PHE A 323 -29.39 1.81 -25.74
C PHE A 323 -28.98 2.97 -24.83
N VAL A 324 -27.81 3.54 -25.11
CA VAL A 324 -27.33 4.79 -24.53
C VAL A 324 -27.15 5.78 -25.67
N GLY A 325 -28.09 6.73 -25.77
CA GLY A 325 -28.21 7.58 -26.96
C GLY A 325 -28.46 6.76 -28.22
N ARG A 326 -27.53 6.80 -29.18
CA ARG A 326 -27.60 6.02 -30.44
C ARG A 326 -26.81 4.71 -30.41
N LYS A 327 -26.02 4.46 -29.36
CA LYS A 327 -25.19 3.26 -29.25
C LYS A 327 -26.00 2.12 -28.64
N LYS A 328 -25.87 0.94 -29.24
CA LYS A 328 -26.45 -0.31 -28.75
C LYS A 328 -25.43 -1.07 -27.90
N TYR A 329 -25.87 -1.59 -26.76
CA TYR A 329 -25.14 -2.46 -25.87
C TYR A 329 -25.91 -3.77 -25.70
N VAL A 330 -25.19 -4.88 -25.53
CA VAL A 330 -25.78 -6.18 -25.23
C VAL A 330 -25.46 -6.53 -23.79
N LEU A 331 -26.51 -6.64 -22.97
CA LEU A 331 -26.45 -7.01 -21.57
C LEU A 331 -26.73 -8.50 -21.44
N GLU A 332 -25.79 -9.25 -20.92
CA GLU A 332 -25.86 -10.70 -20.82
C GLU A 332 -26.06 -11.11 -19.36
N PHE A 333 -27.04 -11.98 -19.11
CA PHE A 333 -27.39 -12.44 -17.77
C PHE A 333 -27.53 -13.95 -17.73
N TYR A 334 -27.15 -14.52 -16.59
CA TYR A 334 -27.48 -15.88 -16.22
C TYR A 334 -28.36 -15.90 -14.97
N ASP A 335 -29.33 -16.80 -14.95
CA ASP A 335 -30.01 -17.19 -13.72
C ASP A 335 -29.29 -18.42 -13.17
N LEU A 336 -28.70 -18.28 -11.98
CA LEU A 336 -27.85 -19.30 -11.38
C LEU A 336 -28.34 -19.69 -9.99
N GLU A 337 -28.16 -20.97 -9.65
CA GLU A 337 -28.14 -21.43 -8.26
C GLU A 337 -26.69 -21.45 -7.80
N LEU A 338 -26.40 -20.68 -6.76
CA LEU A 338 -25.07 -20.38 -6.26
C LEU A 338 -24.95 -20.83 -4.81
N LYS A 339 -23.94 -21.65 -4.51
CA LYS A 339 -23.60 -22.03 -3.14
C LYS A 339 -22.45 -21.19 -2.63
N ASN A 340 -22.67 -20.40 -1.59
CA ASN A 340 -21.59 -19.67 -0.93
C ASN A 340 -20.57 -20.67 -0.36
N ILE A 341 -19.32 -20.56 -0.80
CA ILE A 341 -18.27 -21.53 -0.44
C ILE A 341 -17.98 -21.47 1.06
N ASN A 342 -18.16 -20.30 1.66
CA ASN A 342 -17.94 -20.12 3.07
C ASN A 342 -19.19 -20.57 3.85
N SER A 343 -20.34 -19.89 3.75
CA SER A 343 -21.51 -20.21 4.59
C SER A 343 -22.20 -21.53 4.25
N GLY A 344 -21.95 -22.09 3.04
CA GLY A 344 -22.68 -23.24 2.53
C GLY A 344 -24.12 -22.92 2.10
N GLU A 345 -24.54 -21.67 2.27
CA GLU A 345 -25.85 -21.16 1.89
C GLU A 345 -26.03 -21.23 0.38
N ILE A 346 -27.23 -21.63 -0.06
CA ILE A 346 -27.60 -21.66 -1.47
C ILE A 346 -28.52 -20.46 -1.73
N ILE A 347 -28.19 -19.69 -2.77
CA ILE A 347 -29.00 -18.57 -3.26
C ILE A 347 -29.29 -18.76 -4.74
N GLU A 348 -30.50 -18.39 -5.15
CA GLU A 348 -30.84 -18.23 -6.57
C GLU A 348 -30.75 -16.75 -6.91
N SER A 349 -29.89 -16.40 -7.86
CA SER A 349 -29.68 -15.00 -8.26
C SER A 349 -29.42 -14.87 -9.74
N LYS A 350 -29.83 -13.73 -10.29
CA LYS A 350 -29.36 -13.27 -11.59
C LYS A 350 -27.91 -12.80 -11.45
N VAL A 351 -27.09 -13.09 -12.47
CA VAL A 351 -25.67 -12.74 -12.53
C VAL A 351 -25.41 -11.98 -13.81
N PHE A 352 -24.73 -10.85 -13.70
CA PHE A 352 -24.42 -9.97 -14.83
C PHE A 352 -23.09 -10.38 -15.48
N LEU A 353 -23.17 -11.04 -16.63
CA LEU A 353 -22.04 -11.68 -17.27
C LEU A 353 -21.00 -10.68 -17.80
N ASN A 354 -21.41 -9.51 -18.28
CA ASN A 354 -20.47 -8.53 -18.82
C ASN A 354 -19.42 -8.08 -17.79
N SER A 355 -19.70 -8.23 -16.47
CA SER A 355 -18.72 -7.98 -15.41
C SER A 355 -17.64 -9.06 -15.28
N LEU A 356 -17.93 -10.29 -15.70
CA LEU A 356 -17.10 -11.49 -15.52
C LEU A 356 -15.75 -11.40 -16.22
N PHE A 357 -15.73 -10.77 -17.39
CA PHE A 357 -14.54 -10.62 -18.24
C PHE A 357 -13.89 -9.23 -18.14
N SER A 358 -14.33 -8.39 -17.20
CA SER A 358 -13.78 -7.05 -17.03
C SER A 358 -12.33 -7.09 -16.50
N GLU A 359 -11.41 -6.44 -17.22
CA GLU A 359 -10.04 -6.22 -16.78
C GLU A 359 -9.91 -5.11 -15.71
N THR A 360 -10.95 -4.29 -15.52
CA THR A 360 -11.00 -3.22 -14.51
C THR A 360 -11.66 -3.69 -13.22
N ALA A 361 -11.60 -2.89 -12.15
CA ALA A 361 -12.22 -3.26 -10.86
C ALA A 361 -13.75 -3.39 -10.95
N ASP A 362 -14.36 -2.63 -11.86
CA ASP A 362 -15.80 -2.61 -12.13
C ASP A 362 -16.05 -2.58 -13.66
N ILE A 363 -17.31 -2.62 -14.09
CA ILE A 363 -17.76 -2.36 -15.46
C ILE A 363 -17.60 -0.89 -15.83
N ASP A 364 -17.52 -0.61 -17.13
CA ASP A 364 -17.38 0.75 -17.64
C ASP A 364 -18.66 1.59 -17.48
N SER A 365 -18.51 2.91 -17.54
CA SER A 365 -19.61 3.86 -17.33
C SER A 365 -20.72 3.77 -18.39
N ASP A 366 -20.38 3.41 -19.62
CA ASP A 366 -21.37 3.27 -20.69
C ASP A 366 -22.25 2.03 -20.44
N LEU A 367 -21.64 0.93 -20.00
CA LEU A 367 -22.35 -0.30 -19.65
C LEU A 367 -23.22 -0.13 -18.40
N LYS A 368 -22.78 0.67 -17.42
CA LYS A 368 -23.63 1.09 -16.28
C LYS A 368 -24.88 1.83 -16.75
N LYS A 369 -24.72 2.83 -17.61
CA LYS A 369 -25.84 3.59 -18.19
C LYS A 369 -26.77 2.69 -19.02
N ALA A 370 -26.20 1.76 -19.78
CA ALA A 370 -26.95 0.80 -20.56
C ALA A 370 -27.80 -0.11 -19.66
N LEU A 371 -27.20 -0.66 -18.60
CA LEU A 371 -27.89 -1.48 -17.61
C LEU A 371 -29.04 -0.70 -16.96
N PHE A 372 -28.78 0.52 -16.52
CA PHE A 372 -29.80 1.37 -15.91
C PHE A 372 -30.94 1.70 -16.87
N SER A 373 -30.61 2.19 -18.08
CA SER A 373 -31.56 2.51 -19.15
C SER A 373 -32.47 1.32 -19.46
N PHE A 374 -31.89 0.13 -19.62
CA PHE A 374 -32.63 -1.10 -19.84
C PHE A 374 -33.61 -1.40 -18.70
N CYS A 375 -33.18 -1.26 -17.45
CA CYS A 375 -34.02 -1.55 -16.30
C CYS A 375 -35.23 -0.61 -16.22
N ILE A 376 -35.04 0.68 -16.50
CA ILE A 376 -36.14 1.66 -16.57
C ILE A 376 -37.11 1.32 -17.69
N ASP A 377 -36.60 0.98 -18.88
CA ASP A 377 -37.44 0.60 -20.02
C ASP A 377 -38.22 -0.70 -19.78
N ASP A 378 -37.60 -1.70 -19.17
CA ASP A 378 -38.25 -2.95 -18.77
C ASP A 378 -39.38 -2.69 -17.76
N MET A 379 -39.14 -1.84 -16.76
CA MET A 379 -40.15 -1.43 -15.78
C MET A 379 -41.30 -0.66 -16.44
N HIS A 380 -41.01 0.27 -17.36
CA HIS A 380 -42.01 1.02 -18.11
C HIS A 380 -42.91 0.08 -18.91
N LYS A 381 -42.32 -0.89 -19.62
CA LYS A 381 -43.07 -1.88 -20.41
C LYS A 381 -43.97 -2.76 -19.55
N LYS A 382 -43.51 -3.17 -18.36
CA LYS A 382 -44.26 -4.04 -17.45
C LYS A 382 -45.39 -3.32 -16.70
N THR A 383 -45.17 -2.07 -16.31
CA THR A 383 -46.11 -1.32 -15.45
C THR A 383 -46.99 -0.34 -16.21
N GLY A 384 -46.60 0.06 -17.43
CA GLY A 384 -47.24 1.14 -18.19
C GLY A 384 -46.99 2.53 -17.61
N LEU A 385 -46.20 2.65 -16.54
CA LEU A 385 -45.88 3.93 -15.90
C LEU A 385 -44.84 4.69 -16.71
N SER A 386 -44.99 6.02 -16.78
CA SER A 386 -43.99 6.87 -17.40
C SER A 386 -42.62 6.69 -16.74
N GLN A 387 -41.54 6.85 -17.51
CA GLN A 387 -40.17 6.75 -16.98
C GLN A 387 -39.96 7.73 -15.82
N LYS A 388 -40.51 8.95 -15.91
CA LYS A 388 -40.48 9.95 -14.83
C LYS A 388 -41.11 9.43 -13.54
N SER A 389 -42.26 8.77 -13.63
CA SER A 389 -42.96 8.20 -12.46
C SER A 389 -42.19 7.04 -11.84
N ILE A 390 -41.51 6.23 -12.66
CA ILE A 390 -40.66 5.13 -12.18
C ILE A 390 -39.44 5.70 -11.45
N THR A 391 -38.75 6.68 -12.05
CA THR A 391 -37.61 7.35 -11.42
C THR A 391 -38.00 8.02 -10.10
N GLN A 392 -39.19 8.61 -10.00
CA GLN A 392 -39.67 9.22 -8.76
C GLN A 392 -40.01 8.21 -7.65
N ASN A 393 -40.29 6.95 -7.99
CA ASN A 393 -40.65 5.89 -7.05
C ASN A 393 -39.64 4.74 -7.09
N LEU A 394 -38.40 5.02 -7.47
CA LEU A 394 -37.41 4.02 -7.82
C LEU A 394 -37.12 3.05 -6.67
N SER A 395 -37.17 3.53 -5.41
CA SER A 395 -36.99 2.69 -4.22
C SER A 395 -37.96 1.52 -4.13
N LYS A 396 -39.20 1.70 -4.58
CA LYS A 396 -40.23 0.64 -4.60
C LYS A 396 -39.93 -0.43 -5.64
N TYR A 397 -39.40 -0.03 -6.80
CA TYR A 397 -39.16 -0.93 -7.93
C TYR A 397 -37.77 -1.57 -7.92
N LEU A 398 -36.84 -1.01 -7.15
CA LEU A 398 -35.48 -1.51 -7.01
C LEU A 398 -35.39 -2.85 -6.29
N GLN A 399 -36.14 -3.02 -5.19
CA GLN A 399 -35.99 -4.18 -4.31
C GLN A 399 -36.25 -5.51 -5.03
N ASP A 400 -37.22 -5.51 -5.95
CA ASP A 400 -37.64 -6.71 -6.67
C ASP A 400 -37.09 -6.78 -8.10
N ASN A 401 -36.27 -5.82 -8.54
CA ASN A 401 -35.76 -5.84 -9.91
C ASN A 401 -34.55 -6.79 -10.03
N PRO A 402 -34.69 -7.91 -10.76
CA PRO A 402 -33.63 -8.92 -10.82
C PRO A 402 -32.41 -8.47 -11.63
N TYR A 403 -32.52 -7.46 -12.51
CA TYR A 403 -31.42 -6.98 -13.34
C TYR A 403 -30.57 -5.94 -12.61
N LEU A 404 -31.21 -5.00 -11.88
CA LEU A 404 -30.51 -4.04 -11.03
C LEU A 404 -29.83 -4.74 -9.86
N ASN A 405 -30.45 -5.79 -9.34
CA ASN A 405 -29.92 -6.62 -8.26
C ASN A 405 -29.15 -7.84 -8.78
N ALA A 406 -28.75 -7.85 -10.05
CA ALA A 406 -27.91 -8.92 -10.56
C ALA A 406 -26.54 -8.86 -9.89
N LEU A 407 -25.97 -10.02 -9.53
CA LEU A 407 -24.63 -10.07 -8.97
C LEU A 407 -23.60 -9.71 -10.04
N HIS A 408 -22.71 -8.78 -9.70
CA HIS A 408 -21.52 -8.50 -10.48
C HIS A 408 -20.43 -9.45 -10.00
N VAL A 409 -19.91 -10.27 -10.91
CA VAL A 409 -19.01 -11.36 -10.56
C VAL A 409 -17.73 -11.31 -11.37
N LYS A 410 -16.69 -11.94 -10.83
CA LYS A 410 -15.48 -12.38 -11.54
C LYS A 410 -15.28 -13.86 -11.25
N TYR A 411 -14.43 -14.54 -12.00
CA TYR A 411 -13.98 -15.87 -11.55
C TYR A 411 -13.13 -15.76 -10.28
N GLY A 412 -13.24 -16.75 -9.40
CA GLY A 412 -12.64 -16.77 -8.06
C GLY A 412 -11.46 -17.71 -7.89
N TYR A 413 -10.89 -18.28 -8.96
CA TYR A 413 -9.68 -19.13 -8.86
C TYR A 413 -8.41 -18.30 -8.60
N ALA A 414 -8.39 -17.08 -9.13
CA ALA A 414 -7.34 -16.10 -8.99
C ALA A 414 -7.92 -14.71 -8.65
N ILE A 415 -7.30 -14.03 -7.68
CA ILE A 415 -7.75 -12.73 -7.17
C ILE A 415 -6.58 -11.79 -6.91
N THR A 416 -6.87 -10.51 -6.73
CA THR A 416 -5.86 -9.54 -6.28
C THR A 416 -5.61 -9.65 -4.78
N ALA A 417 -4.41 -9.31 -4.31
CA ALA A 417 -4.09 -9.38 -2.88
C ALA A 417 -5.01 -8.53 -1.97
N HIS A 418 -5.51 -7.39 -2.46
CA HIS A 418 -6.52 -6.60 -1.72
C HIS A 418 -7.82 -7.41 -1.50
N LYS A 419 -8.26 -8.17 -2.51
CA LYS A 419 -9.45 -9.03 -2.42
C LYS A 419 -9.19 -10.31 -1.62
N SER A 420 -7.93 -10.63 -1.30
CA SER A 420 -7.59 -11.79 -0.46
C SER A 420 -7.56 -11.47 1.04
N GLN A 421 -7.56 -10.19 1.43
CA GLN A 421 -7.56 -9.77 2.83
C GLN A 421 -8.77 -10.30 3.60
N GLY A 422 -8.54 -10.67 4.86
CA GLY A 422 -9.55 -11.36 5.68
C GLY A 422 -9.86 -12.79 5.23
N GLY A 423 -9.24 -13.29 4.16
CA GLY A 423 -9.31 -14.68 3.74
C GLY A 423 -8.14 -15.53 4.20
N GLU A 424 -8.38 -16.83 4.37
CA GLU A 424 -7.36 -17.84 4.63
C GLU A 424 -7.68 -19.08 3.77
N TRP A 425 -6.66 -19.64 3.11
CA TRP A 425 -6.75 -20.84 2.25
C TRP A 425 -5.71 -21.85 2.66
N ASP A 426 -5.95 -23.14 2.40
CA ASP A 426 -4.97 -24.17 2.72
C ASP A 426 -3.69 -23.99 1.89
N ARG A 427 -3.84 -23.68 0.60
CA ARG A 427 -2.72 -23.44 -0.32
C ARG A 427 -2.91 -22.13 -1.07
N ALA A 428 -1.85 -21.31 -1.11
CA ALA A 428 -1.83 -20.07 -1.89
C ALA A 428 -0.71 -20.08 -2.93
N PHE A 429 -1.03 -19.62 -4.13
CA PHE A 429 -0.12 -19.51 -5.27
C PHE A 429 0.11 -18.03 -5.57
N ILE A 430 1.34 -17.55 -5.49
CA ILE A 430 1.64 -16.12 -5.48
C ILE A 430 2.47 -15.77 -6.71
N ASP A 431 1.88 -15.07 -7.66
CA ASP A 431 2.65 -14.48 -8.77
C ASP A 431 3.20 -13.13 -8.29
N PRO A 432 4.50 -13.02 -7.97
CA PRO A 432 5.07 -11.84 -7.33
C PRO A 432 5.29 -10.69 -8.32
N TYR A 433 4.88 -10.83 -9.58
CA TYR A 433 4.84 -9.72 -10.54
C TYR A 433 4.04 -8.55 -9.96
N TYR A 434 4.64 -7.36 -9.93
CA TYR A 434 4.03 -6.13 -9.46
C TYR A 434 4.02 -5.10 -10.58
N TYR A 435 2.90 -4.40 -10.75
CA TYR A 435 2.77 -3.38 -11.80
C TYR A 435 3.57 -2.10 -11.47
N ASN A 436 3.84 -1.87 -10.19
CA ASN A 436 4.64 -0.78 -9.66
C ASN A 436 6.06 -1.27 -9.29
N SER A 437 6.89 -0.35 -8.78
CA SER A 437 8.22 -0.70 -8.27
C SER A 437 8.16 -1.76 -7.17
N THR A 438 8.95 -2.81 -7.36
CA THR A 438 9.16 -3.93 -6.42
C THR A 438 10.10 -3.54 -5.26
N LYS A 439 10.65 -2.32 -5.27
CA LYS A 439 11.58 -1.80 -4.26
C LYS A 439 10.89 -0.79 -3.35
N THR A 440 9.66 -1.07 -2.93
CA THR A 440 8.83 -0.17 -2.14
C THR A 440 8.24 -0.88 -0.93
N LYS A 441 7.93 -0.10 0.13
CA LYS A 441 7.17 -0.58 1.29
C LYS A 441 5.85 -1.22 0.89
N GLU A 442 5.18 -0.66 -0.12
CA GLU A 442 3.90 -1.16 -0.64
C GLU A 442 4.04 -2.57 -1.21
N TYR A 443 5.07 -2.83 -2.03
CA TYR A 443 5.32 -4.16 -2.56
C TYR A 443 5.60 -5.19 -1.47
N PHE A 444 6.38 -4.82 -0.44
CA PHE A 444 6.67 -5.72 0.66
C PHE A 444 5.42 -6.01 1.50
N ARG A 445 4.55 -5.01 1.74
CA ARG A 445 3.22 -5.23 2.35
C ARG A 445 2.33 -6.13 1.48
N TRP A 446 2.36 -5.96 0.17
CA TRP A 446 1.64 -6.79 -0.79
C TRP A 446 2.10 -8.26 -0.71
N LEU A 447 3.42 -8.50 -0.71
CA LEU A 447 4.01 -9.84 -0.56
C LEU A 447 3.64 -10.47 0.79
N TYR A 448 3.80 -9.71 1.88
CA TYR A 448 3.44 -10.16 3.23
C TYR A 448 1.97 -10.55 3.32
N THR A 449 1.08 -9.71 2.80
CA THR A 449 -0.37 -9.98 2.78
C THR A 449 -0.66 -11.26 2.02
N SER A 450 -0.04 -11.44 0.85
CA SER A 450 -0.24 -12.59 -0.03
C SER A 450 0.23 -13.91 0.61
N ILE A 451 1.44 -13.93 1.17
CA ILE A 451 2.03 -15.11 1.83
C ILE A 451 1.22 -15.52 3.07
N THR A 452 0.76 -14.54 3.85
CA THR A 452 0.00 -14.81 5.08
C THR A 452 -1.43 -15.29 4.85
N ARG A 453 -1.89 -15.38 3.59
CA ARG A 453 -3.20 -15.99 3.27
C ARG A 453 -3.16 -17.52 3.32
N ALA A 454 -1.99 -18.13 3.20
CA ALA A 454 -1.84 -19.58 3.25
C ALA A 454 -1.82 -20.11 4.70
N LYS A 455 -2.58 -21.17 4.95
CA LYS A 455 -2.59 -21.90 6.23
C LYS A 455 -1.54 -23.02 6.26
N LYS A 456 -1.33 -23.71 5.13
CA LYS A 456 -0.50 -24.92 5.06
C LYS A 456 0.62 -24.82 4.06
N LYS A 457 0.39 -24.26 2.87
CA LYS A 457 1.40 -24.27 1.78
C LYS A 457 1.38 -23.01 0.92
N VAL A 458 2.56 -22.50 0.60
CA VAL A 458 2.75 -21.41 -0.36
C VAL A 458 3.52 -21.92 -1.56
N TYR A 459 3.01 -21.65 -2.75
CA TYR A 459 3.72 -21.76 -4.01
C TYR A 459 4.01 -20.35 -4.53
N ILE A 460 5.25 -20.04 -4.88
CA ILE A 460 5.65 -18.70 -5.35
C ILE A 460 6.54 -18.80 -6.59
N LYS A 461 6.31 -17.88 -7.54
CA LYS A 461 7.18 -17.70 -8.72
C LYS A 461 8.47 -16.97 -8.36
N ASP A 462 9.38 -16.82 -9.32
CA ASP A 462 10.58 -16.00 -9.10
C ASP A 462 10.21 -14.59 -8.69
N LEU A 463 10.86 -14.11 -7.63
CA LEU A 463 10.77 -12.71 -7.28
C LEU A 463 11.34 -11.85 -8.43
N PRO A 464 10.63 -10.81 -8.88
CA PRO A 464 11.14 -9.82 -9.84
C PRO A 464 12.15 -8.85 -9.21
N ILE A 465 12.83 -9.27 -8.13
CA ILE A 465 13.91 -8.51 -7.51
C ILE A 465 15.21 -9.23 -7.89
N LYS A 466 16.02 -8.61 -8.75
CA LYS A 466 17.34 -9.15 -9.05
C LYS A 466 18.28 -8.88 -7.87
N ILE A 467 18.80 -9.97 -7.29
CA ILE A 467 19.71 -9.92 -6.15
C ILE A 467 21.13 -10.08 -6.70
N PHE A 468 21.93 -9.02 -6.67
CA PHE A 468 23.36 -9.12 -6.98
C PHE A 468 24.09 -9.75 -5.80
N SER A 469 24.78 -10.86 -6.06
CA SER A 469 25.52 -11.56 -5.01
C SER A 469 26.98 -11.12 -5.02
N PHE A 470 27.44 -10.50 -3.93
CA PHE A 470 28.86 -10.14 -3.76
C PHE A 470 29.66 -11.26 -3.09
N ASN A 471 29.05 -12.38 -2.73
CA ASN A 471 29.68 -13.45 -1.92
C ASN A 471 30.86 -14.15 -2.60
N LYS A 472 30.95 -14.05 -3.94
CA LYS A 472 32.03 -14.64 -4.76
C LYS A 472 33.02 -13.59 -5.27
N LEU A 473 32.92 -12.35 -4.79
CA LEU A 473 33.74 -11.24 -5.26
C LEU A 473 35.20 -11.46 -4.88
N LYS A 474 36.09 -11.50 -5.87
CA LYS A 474 37.54 -11.50 -5.64
C LYS A 474 38.02 -10.08 -5.36
N ILE A 475 38.58 -9.85 -4.19
CA ILE A 475 39.08 -8.52 -3.80
C ILE A 475 40.58 -8.44 -4.06
N GLN A 476 40.99 -7.40 -4.79
CA GLN A 476 42.40 -7.06 -5.01
C GLN A 476 42.83 -5.99 -4.01
N ASN A 477 43.93 -6.24 -3.31
CA ASN A 477 44.40 -5.40 -2.19
C ASN A 477 45.48 -4.38 -2.60
N ASP A 478 45.85 -4.33 -3.89
CA ASP A 478 46.79 -3.36 -4.42
C ASP A 478 46.06 -2.09 -4.89
N PHE A 479 46.53 -0.94 -4.43
CA PHE A 479 45.99 0.38 -4.80
C PHE A 479 47.09 1.45 -4.78
N THR A 480 46.86 2.53 -5.53
CA THR A 480 47.82 3.65 -5.63
C THR A 480 47.41 4.81 -4.72
N LEU A 481 48.32 5.30 -3.88
CA LEU A 481 48.10 6.52 -3.11
C LEU A 481 48.39 7.76 -3.99
N ARG A 482 47.45 8.71 -4.02
CA ARG A 482 47.62 10.00 -4.71
C ARG A 482 47.21 11.17 -3.82
N GLU A 483 47.80 12.34 -4.03
CA GLU A 483 47.40 13.56 -3.31
C GLU A 483 46.02 14.05 -3.73
N LYS A 484 45.65 13.86 -5.01
CA LYS A 484 44.36 14.22 -5.58
C LYS A 484 43.92 13.16 -6.60
N ILE A 485 42.60 12.95 -6.69
CA ILE A 485 41.97 12.08 -7.67
C ILE A 485 41.06 12.95 -8.54
N ASN A 486 41.09 12.75 -9.85
CA ASN A 486 40.13 13.38 -10.75
C ASN A 486 38.79 12.67 -10.58
N ILE A 487 37.77 13.42 -10.16
CA ILE A 487 36.44 12.89 -9.85
C ILE A 487 35.49 13.27 -10.99
N SER A 488 34.81 12.26 -11.52
CA SER A 488 33.60 12.47 -12.32
C SER A 488 32.40 12.55 -11.37
N TYR A 489 31.57 13.59 -11.48
CA TYR A 489 30.35 13.80 -10.68
C TYR A 489 29.09 13.39 -11.45
N ASN A 490 29.18 12.32 -12.24
CA ASN A 490 28.11 11.83 -13.09
C ASN A 490 27.52 10.52 -12.51
N LEU A 491 26.20 10.41 -12.39
CA LEU A 491 25.48 9.20 -11.97
C LEU A 491 24.38 8.83 -12.98
N ASN A 492 24.75 8.84 -14.26
CA ASN A 492 23.83 8.51 -15.35
C ASN A 492 24.02 7.05 -15.78
N PHE A 493 22.95 6.26 -15.72
CA PHE A 493 22.97 4.84 -16.08
C PHE A 493 22.42 4.59 -17.47
N ASN A 494 23.19 3.89 -18.30
CA ASN A 494 22.78 3.54 -19.66
C ASN A 494 21.92 2.25 -19.72
N ASN A 495 21.80 1.52 -18.62
CA ASN A 495 21.05 0.27 -18.53
C ASN A 495 20.49 0.09 -17.10
N GLU A 496 19.23 -0.34 -17.00
CA GLU A 496 18.58 -0.67 -15.74
C GLU A 496 19.41 -1.66 -14.89
N MET A 497 19.98 -2.69 -15.51
CA MET A 497 20.85 -3.67 -14.89
C MET A 497 22.08 -3.06 -14.20
N LEU A 498 22.69 -2.03 -14.79
CA LEU A 498 23.82 -1.31 -14.21
C LEU A 498 23.39 -0.44 -13.04
N ARG A 499 22.20 0.18 -13.15
CA ARG A 499 21.60 0.92 -12.04
C ARG A 499 21.32 0.02 -10.85
N GLU A 500 20.83 -1.19 -11.09
CA GLU A 500 20.58 -2.15 -10.02
C GLU A 500 21.89 -2.64 -9.39
N LEU A 501 22.93 -2.92 -10.19
CA LEU A 501 24.27 -3.27 -9.70
C LEU A 501 24.87 -2.16 -8.84
N TYR A 502 24.77 -0.90 -9.29
CA TYR A 502 25.16 0.28 -8.51
C TYR A 502 24.41 0.34 -7.18
N THR A 503 23.09 0.19 -7.21
CA THR A 503 22.26 0.30 -5.99
C THR A 503 22.64 -0.78 -4.98
N ALA A 504 22.91 -2.00 -5.46
CA ALA A 504 23.36 -3.09 -4.61
C ALA A 504 24.75 -2.79 -4.01
N PHE A 505 25.69 -2.29 -4.81
CA PHE A 505 27.03 -1.91 -4.36
C PHE A 505 27.02 -0.74 -3.35
N GLU A 506 26.27 0.33 -3.65
CA GLU A 506 26.09 1.50 -2.78
C GLU A 506 25.49 1.11 -1.42
N SER A 507 24.51 0.19 -1.41
CA SER A 507 23.87 -0.26 -0.17
C SER A 507 24.83 -0.93 0.82
N ILE A 508 25.94 -1.49 0.33
CA ILE A 508 27.00 -2.10 1.16
C ILE A 508 27.84 -1.00 1.81
N ILE A 509 28.28 -0.01 1.02
CA ILE A 509 29.32 0.93 1.44
C ILE A 509 28.74 2.16 2.17
N SER A 510 27.51 2.57 1.84
CA SER A 510 26.84 3.75 2.43
C SER A 510 26.57 3.59 3.94
N LYS A 511 26.33 2.36 4.40
CA LYS A 511 26.21 2.01 5.83
C LYS A 511 27.45 2.36 6.66
N HIS A 512 28.59 2.60 6.00
CA HIS A 512 29.88 2.83 6.64
C HIS A 512 30.51 4.19 6.29
N SER A 513 29.68 5.17 5.92
CA SER A 513 30.08 6.56 5.60
C SER A 513 30.89 6.74 4.30
N PHE A 514 30.73 5.82 3.35
CA PHE A 514 31.25 5.96 1.99
C PHE A 514 30.12 6.39 1.05
N ASN A 515 30.30 7.51 0.35
CA ASN A 515 29.30 8.06 -0.57
C ASN A 515 29.83 8.03 -2.00
N VAL A 516 29.06 7.49 -2.95
CA VAL A 516 29.42 7.53 -4.36
C VAL A 516 29.13 8.94 -4.90
N LEU A 517 30.12 9.58 -5.49
CA LEU A 517 30.04 10.89 -6.12
C LEU A 517 29.76 10.81 -7.62
N GLY A 518 30.22 9.73 -8.25
CA GLY A 518 29.97 9.47 -9.66
C GLY A 518 30.48 8.12 -10.12
N ILE A 519 30.18 7.81 -11.37
CA ILE A 519 30.40 6.52 -12.00
C ILE A 519 30.82 6.68 -13.46
N GLU A 520 31.68 5.77 -13.92
CA GLU A 520 32.00 5.58 -15.32
C GLU A 520 31.67 4.13 -15.73
N HIS A 521 30.92 4.02 -16.84
CA HIS A 521 30.49 2.75 -17.40
C HIS A 521 31.47 2.28 -18.47
N LEU A 522 32.08 1.12 -18.25
CA LEU A 522 32.97 0.44 -19.19
C LEU A 522 32.43 -0.97 -19.47
N GLN A 523 32.86 -1.59 -20.57
CA GLN A 523 32.38 -2.93 -20.91
C GLN A 523 32.79 -3.94 -19.82
N TYR A 524 31.81 -4.54 -19.15
CA TYR A 524 31.98 -5.48 -18.03
C TYR A 524 32.61 -4.88 -16.77
N GLN A 525 32.64 -3.55 -16.65
CA GLN A 525 33.36 -2.84 -15.59
C GLN A 525 32.66 -1.53 -15.21
N GLU A 526 32.47 -1.31 -13.91
CA GLU A 526 32.01 -0.02 -13.36
C GLU A 526 33.15 0.62 -12.59
N VAL A 527 33.37 1.93 -12.78
CA VAL A 527 34.36 2.68 -12.00
C VAL A 527 33.64 3.73 -11.15
N TYR A 528 33.62 3.51 -9.84
CA TYR A 528 33.00 4.38 -8.85
C TYR A 528 34.01 5.38 -8.27
N TYR A 529 33.58 6.64 -8.19
CA TYR A 529 34.28 7.69 -7.46
C TYR A 529 33.60 7.88 -6.12
N ILE A 530 34.32 7.65 -5.03
CA ILE A 530 33.73 7.54 -3.68
C ILE A 530 34.42 8.53 -2.75
N LYS A 531 33.63 9.14 -1.85
CA LYS A 531 34.10 10.03 -0.79
C LYS A 531 33.83 9.42 0.59
N SER A 532 34.82 9.51 1.47
CA SER A 532 34.71 9.20 2.89
C SER A 532 35.42 10.28 3.70
N GLY A 533 34.65 11.07 4.47
CA GLY A 533 35.16 12.28 5.11
C GLY A 533 35.74 13.27 4.09
N ASN A 534 37.03 13.60 4.23
CA ASN A 534 37.78 14.47 3.30
C ASN A 534 38.64 13.68 2.30
N HIS A 535 38.45 12.36 2.20
CA HIS A 535 39.24 11.48 1.37
C HIS A 535 38.42 10.88 0.23
N TYR A 536 39.13 10.49 -0.83
CA TYR A 536 38.53 10.02 -2.06
C TYR A 536 39.11 8.66 -2.46
N LEU A 537 38.30 7.84 -3.09
CA LEU A 537 38.66 6.53 -3.63
C LEU A 537 38.13 6.40 -5.05
N LYS A 538 38.93 5.82 -5.94
CA LYS A 538 38.53 5.38 -7.27
C LYS A 538 38.48 3.85 -7.25
N VAL A 539 37.29 3.28 -7.35
CA VAL A 539 37.05 1.85 -7.14
C VAL A 539 36.45 1.23 -8.39
N GLN A 540 37.04 0.14 -8.86
CA GLN A 540 36.61 -0.57 -10.04
C GLN A 540 35.95 -1.90 -9.65
N LEU A 541 34.74 -2.14 -10.17
CA LEU A 541 33.97 -3.35 -9.99
C LEU A 541 33.79 -4.05 -11.34
N TYR A 542 34.18 -5.31 -11.42
CA TYR A 542 34.01 -6.15 -12.61
C TYR A 542 32.76 -7.02 -12.47
N TYR A 543 32.07 -7.27 -13.58
CA TYR A 543 30.87 -8.09 -13.62
C TYR A 543 30.81 -8.98 -14.89
N ASP A 544 30.03 -10.07 -14.85
CA ASP A 544 29.90 -10.98 -16.00
C ASP A 544 28.77 -10.59 -16.98
N LYS A 545 28.50 -11.43 -17.99
CA LYS A 545 27.40 -11.19 -18.96
C LYS A 545 25.99 -11.10 -18.36
N ASN A 546 25.80 -11.60 -17.15
CA ASN A 546 24.56 -11.52 -16.40
C ASN A 546 24.57 -10.38 -15.38
N TYR A 547 25.61 -9.54 -15.38
CA TYR A 547 25.88 -8.47 -14.42
C TYR A 547 26.19 -8.95 -13.01
N GLU A 548 26.58 -10.21 -12.82
CA GLU A 548 27.00 -10.70 -11.51
C GLU A 548 28.38 -10.13 -11.14
N PRO A 549 28.56 -9.55 -9.93
CA PRO A 549 29.85 -9.04 -9.48
C PRO A 549 30.90 -10.16 -9.41
N THR A 550 32.07 -9.95 -10.01
CA THR A 550 33.13 -10.98 -10.08
C THR A 550 34.40 -10.58 -9.34
N SER A 551 34.81 -9.32 -9.43
CA SER A 551 35.99 -8.82 -8.71
C SER A 551 35.91 -7.33 -8.44
N LEU A 552 36.63 -6.88 -7.42
CA LEU A 552 36.72 -5.47 -7.04
C LEU A 552 38.16 -5.07 -6.75
N LYS A 553 38.53 -3.89 -7.22
CA LYS A 553 39.85 -3.29 -7.04
C LYS A 553 39.71 -1.82 -6.67
N ILE A 554 40.48 -1.37 -5.68
CA ILE A 554 40.70 0.07 -5.48
C ILE A 554 41.83 0.48 -6.42
N LEU A 555 41.56 1.35 -7.38
CA LEU A 555 42.58 1.85 -8.30
C LEU A 555 43.46 2.90 -7.62
N GLU A 556 42.80 3.89 -7.03
CA GLU A 556 43.44 5.06 -6.44
C GLU A 556 42.76 5.43 -5.13
N THR A 557 43.53 5.94 -4.17
CA THR A 557 43.00 6.53 -2.93
C THR A 557 43.82 7.74 -2.52
N THR A 558 43.20 8.69 -1.82
CA THR A 558 43.93 9.76 -1.13
C THR A 558 44.30 9.43 0.31
N ASN A 559 43.89 8.26 0.81
CA ASN A 559 44.19 7.83 2.17
C ASN A 559 44.17 6.30 2.33
N ASN A 560 45.30 5.75 2.81
CA ASN A 560 45.46 4.30 3.00
C ASN A 560 44.46 3.69 3.99
N GLU A 561 44.15 4.39 5.09
CA GLU A 561 43.24 3.88 6.12
C GLU A 561 41.81 3.74 5.58
N GLN A 562 41.35 4.70 4.77
CA GLN A 562 40.04 4.63 4.14
C GLN A 562 39.94 3.50 3.10
N ALA A 563 41.02 3.27 2.34
CA ALA A 563 41.08 2.14 1.40
C ALA A 563 41.01 0.80 2.13
N LEU A 564 41.82 0.61 3.18
CA LEU A 564 41.80 -0.61 3.98
C LEU A 564 40.47 -0.82 4.68
N LYS A 565 39.86 0.25 5.21
CA LYS A 565 38.52 0.21 5.80
C LYS A 565 37.47 -0.26 4.79
N MET A 566 37.46 0.29 3.58
CA MET A 566 36.53 -0.12 2.52
C MET A 566 36.71 -1.59 2.14
N LEU A 567 37.96 -2.04 1.94
CA LEU A 567 38.25 -3.45 1.64
C LEU A 567 37.81 -4.38 2.79
N SER A 568 37.96 -3.96 4.04
CA SER A 568 37.53 -4.75 5.21
C SER A 568 36.00 -4.91 5.28
N ILE A 569 35.24 -3.86 4.94
CA ILE A 569 33.78 -3.87 4.89
C ILE A 569 33.28 -4.81 3.80
N ILE A 570 33.87 -4.72 2.61
CA ILE A 570 33.45 -5.57 1.49
C ILE A 570 33.84 -7.03 1.80
N ASN A 571 35.00 -7.27 2.38
CA ASN A 571 35.38 -8.61 2.84
C ASN A 571 34.46 -9.16 3.92
N SER A 572 34.01 -8.36 4.89
CA SER A 572 33.10 -8.86 5.94
C SER A 572 31.73 -9.24 5.37
N GLU A 573 31.20 -8.50 4.40
CA GLU A 573 29.99 -8.87 3.66
C GLU A 573 30.17 -10.14 2.81
N VAL A 574 31.34 -10.31 2.19
CA VAL A 574 31.73 -11.53 1.45
C VAL A 574 31.83 -12.76 2.39
N GLN A 575 32.28 -12.59 3.63
CA GLN A 575 32.48 -13.69 4.59
C GLN A 575 31.22 -14.04 5.39
N ASN A 576 30.42 -13.05 5.81
CA ASN A 576 29.16 -13.26 6.54
C ASN A 576 28.13 -14.06 5.73
N SER A 577 28.28 -14.07 4.41
CA SER A 577 27.44 -14.81 3.48
C SER A 577 27.92 -16.24 3.18
N ASN A 578 29.17 -16.58 3.54
CA ASN A 578 29.73 -17.94 3.43
C ASN A 578 29.56 -18.78 4.71
N ASN A 579 29.30 -18.16 5.87
CA ASN A 579 29.10 -18.85 7.16
C ASN A 579 27.69 -19.43 7.38
N PHE A 580 26.85 -19.51 6.34
CA PHE A 580 25.55 -20.20 6.40
C PHE A 580 25.62 -21.69 6.03
N ASN A 581 26.80 -22.31 6.08
CA ASN A 581 26.96 -23.76 6.04
C ASN A 581 27.74 -24.24 7.28
N ILE A 582 26.99 -24.83 8.22
CA ILE A 582 27.39 -25.83 9.23
C ILE A 582 28.54 -25.41 10.18
N ASP A 583 28.22 -25.06 11.43
CA ASP A 583 28.30 -26.06 12.50
C ASP A 583 27.68 -25.63 13.84
N LYS A 584 27.16 -26.63 14.55
CA LYS A 584 26.66 -26.56 15.94
C LYS A 584 27.86 -26.43 16.89
N ASN A 585 27.62 -25.72 18.00
CA ASN A 585 28.50 -25.50 19.15
C ASN A 585 29.56 -24.40 18.98
N ASN A 586 29.28 -23.21 19.51
CA ASN A 586 30.13 -22.66 20.57
C ASN A 586 29.42 -21.54 21.34
N LYS A 587 29.71 -21.51 22.65
CA LYS A 587 29.11 -20.65 23.68
C LYS A 587 29.33 -19.17 23.37
N ILE A 588 28.23 -18.41 23.40
CA ILE A 588 28.24 -16.94 23.39
C ILE A 588 28.66 -16.47 24.78
N ASN A 589 29.87 -15.91 24.88
CA ASN A 589 30.24 -15.07 26.01
C ASN A 589 29.76 -13.64 25.73
N SER A 590 28.89 -13.18 26.62
CA SER A 590 28.38 -11.83 26.74
C SER A 590 29.49 -10.80 26.92
N ILE A 591 29.53 -9.79 26.04
CA ILE A 591 30.18 -8.51 26.35
C ILE A 591 29.09 -7.44 26.30
N SER A 592 28.89 -6.85 27.47
CA SER A 592 27.97 -5.76 27.79
C SER A 592 28.29 -4.50 27.00
N ILE A 593 27.35 -4.05 26.16
CA ILE A 593 27.36 -2.67 25.63
C ILE A 593 26.67 -1.78 26.65
N SER A 594 27.49 -0.99 27.34
CA SER A 594 27.07 0.04 28.29
C SER A 594 26.29 1.15 27.60
N ARG A 595 25.21 1.54 28.28
CA ARG A 595 24.26 2.60 27.98
C ARG A 595 24.88 3.98 28.31
N CYS A 596 25.24 4.76 27.29
CA CYS A 596 25.50 6.22 27.34
C CYS A 596 25.73 6.67 25.88
N MET A 597 25.09 7.64 25.23
CA MET A 597 24.21 8.75 25.60
C MET A 597 23.14 8.86 24.48
N LYS A 598 21.86 8.78 24.82
CA LYS A 598 20.76 9.27 23.98
C LYS A 598 20.22 10.52 24.65
N LYS A 599 20.67 11.69 24.20
CA LYS A 599 19.89 12.93 24.18
C LYS A 599 20.61 14.01 23.36
N THR A 600 19.84 14.56 22.42
CA THR A 600 19.96 15.88 21.77
C THR A 600 20.97 16.04 20.62
N LEU A 601 20.46 15.85 19.40
CA LEU A 601 20.52 16.79 18.27
C LEU A 601 19.59 16.23 17.18
N GLU A 602 18.33 16.70 17.18
CA GLU A 602 17.42 16.51 16.06
C GLU A 602 18.01 17.26 14.86
N ASN A 603 18.26 16.56 13.75
CA ASN A 603 18.60 17.22 12.49
C ASN A 603 17.31 17.87 11.94
N GLU A 604 17.05 19.12 12.30
CA GLU A 604 16.01 19.95 11.66
C GLU A 604 16.32 20.09 10.15
N CYS A 605 15.29 19.99 9.32
CA CYS A 605 15.43 20.20 7.87
C CYS A 605 15.55 21.69 7.58
N VAL A 606 16.39 22.07 6.63
CA VAL A 606 16.52 23.47 6.21
C VAL A 606 15.26 23.86 5.44
N LYS A 607 14.56 24.90 5.92
CA LYS A 607 13.33 25.37 5.28
C LYS A 607 13.68 26.22 4.06
N ILE A 608 13.06 25.90 2.93
CA ILE A 608 13.19 26.63 1.68
C ILE A 608 11.80 27.00 1.18
N TYR A 609 11.55 28.29 1.01
CA TYR A 609 10.30 28.81 0.43
C TYR A 609 10.50 29.05 -1.05
N ILE A 610 9.57 28.61 -1.89
CA ILE A 610 9.64 28.73 -3.34
C ILE A 610 8.39 29.41 -3.90
N ASP A 611 8.55 30.13 -5.01
CA ASP A 611 7.44 30.74 -5.74
C ASP A 611 7.79 30.93 -7.23
N GLY A 612 6.76 31.09 -8.07
CA GLY A 612 6.83 31.22 -9.52
C GLY A 612 5.99 32.37 -10.06
N SER A 613 6.56 33.11 -11.02
CA SER A 613 5.89 34.22 -11.70
C SER A 613 6.02 34.10 -13.21
N TYR A 614 5.13 34.74 -13.95
CA TYR A 614 5.13 34.74 -15.42
C TYR A 614 4.61 36.08 -15.95
N ASP A 615 5.32 36.64 -16.93
CA ASP A 615 4.87 37.84 -17.65
C ASP A 615 4.47 37.51 -19.09
N GLU A 616 3.25 37.87 -19.44
CA GLU A 616 2.63 37.55 -20.74
C GLU A 616 3.21 38.40 -21.88
N SER A 617 3.69 39.61 -21.60
CA SER A 617 4.22 40.53 -22.62
C SER A 617 5.63 40.13 -23.10
N THR A 618 6.45 39.63 -22.18
CA THR A 618 7.85 39.24 -22.41
C THR A 618 8.03 37.73 -22.57
N LYS A 619 7.01 36.92 -22.25
CA LYS A 619 7.04 35.45 -22.22
C LYS A 619 8.16 34.90 -21.32
N LYS A 620 8.49 35.62 -20.25
CA LYS A 620 9.51 35.22 -19.28
C LYS A 620 8.87 34.53 -18.08
N ILE A 621 9.50 33.46 -17.61
CA ILE A 621 9.16 32.74 -16.39
C ILE A 621 10.14 33.14 -15.31
N GLY A 622 9.66 33.56 -14.14
CA GLY A 622 10.48 33.88 -12.98
C GLY A 622 10.37 32.81 -11.92
N ALA A 623 11.51 32.41 -11.36
CA ALA A 623 11.60 31.52 -10.22
C ALA A 623 12.26 32.26 -9.06
N GLY A 624 11.68 32.18 -7.87
CA GLY A 624 12.21 32.76 -6.63
C GLY A 624 12.27 31.73 -5.51
N PHE A 625 13.36 31.72 -4.73
CA PHE A 625 13.40 30.92 -3.51
C PHE A 625 14.21 31.57 -2.37
N VAL A 626 13.86 31.21 -1.14
CA VAL A 626 14.46 31.72 0.11
C VAL A 626 14.89 30.56 0.99
N VAL A 627 16.14 30.55 1.44
CA VAL A 627 16.70 29.53 2.34
C VAL A 627 16.82 30.10 3.75
N VAL A 628 16.27 29.41 4.75
CA VAL A 628 16.31 29.81 6.18
C VAL A 628 17.34 28.95 6.92
N LYS A 629 18.45 29.54 7.38
CA LYS A 629 19.64 28.79 7.86
C LYS A 629 19.69 28.50 9.37
N GLU A 630 18.91 29.21 10.19
CA GLU A 630 18.86 29.02 11.64
C GLU A 630 17.42 29.15 12.15
N SER A 631 17.07 28.42 13.22
CA SER A 631 15.74 28.39 13.84
C SER A 631 15.33 29.70 14.54
N ASN A 632 16.22 30.70 14.63
CA ASN A 632 15.97 32.02 15.21
C ASN A 632 15.70 33.14 14.17
N GLU A 633 15.29 32.80 12.93
CA GLU A 633 14.66 33.71 11.95
C GLU A 633 15.46 34.94 11.42
N GLU A 634 16.72 35.16 11.83
CA GLU A 634 17.51 36.34 11.43
C GLU A 634 18.47 36.14 10.23
N LYS A 635 18.74 34.91 9.79
CA LYS A 635 19.61 34.63 8.62
C LYS A 635 18.86 33.93 7.49
N ILE A 636 18.66 34.65 6.39
CA ILE A 636 18.10 34.14 5.14
C ILE A 636 19.02 34.37 3.95
N GLU A 637 18.97 33.47 2.97
CA GLU A 637 19.55 33.66 1.64
C GLU A 637 18.43 33.72 0.60
N THR A 638 18.51 34.68 -0.33
CA THR A 638 17.47 34.94 -1.33
C THR A 638 18.01 34.72 -2.73
N TYR A 639 17.24 34.02 -3.56
CA TYR A 639 17.66 33.64 -4.90
C TYR A 639 16.53 33.83 -5.91
N TRP A 640 16.89 34.25 -7.12
CA TRP A 640 15.93 34.41 -8.21
C TRP A 640 16.57 34.24 -9.58
N ARG A 641 15.80 33.72 -10.53
CA ARG A 641 16.24 33.53 -11.92
C ARG A 641 15.07 33.59 -12.91
N GLY A 642 15.29 34.30 -14.01
CA GLY A 642 14.40 34.33 -15.16
C GLY A 642 14.77 33.26 -16.19
N PHE A 643 13.76 32.67 -16.82
CA PHE A 643 13.88 31.65 -17.87
C PHE A 643 13.04 32.02 -19.09
N SER A 644 13.58 31.72 -20.27
CA SER A 644 12.90 31.91 -21.56
C SER A 644 12.88 30.58 -22.32
N ASN A 645 12.00 29.65 -21.92
CA ASN A 645 11.80 28.38 -22.62
C ASN A 645 10.42 28.36 -23.33
N PRO A 646 10.37 28.38 -24.68
CA PRO A 646 9.13 28.47 -25.45
C PRO A 646 8.11 27.35 -25.19
N GLU A 647 8.56 26.15 -24.82
CA GLU A 647 7.67 25.01 -24.54
C GLU A 647 7.04 25.11 -23.15
N HIS A 648 7.80 25.61 -22.17
CA HIS A 648 7.39 25.64 -20.77
C HIS A 648 6.58 26.90 -20.41
N VAL A 649 6.68 27.96 -21.22
CA VAL A 649 5.89 29.20 -21.11
C VAL A 649 4.38 28.95 -21.09
N LYS A 650 3.91 27.87 -21.74
CA LYS A 650 2.49 27.46 -21.72
C LYS A 650 1.96 27.15 -20.31
N HIS A 651 2.84 26.83 -19.37
CA HIS A 651 2.51 26.49 -17.99
C HIS A 651 2.55 27.70 -17.03
N ARG A 652 2.86 28.91 -17.52
CA ARG A 652 2.80 30.18 -16.76
C ARG A 652 3.47 30.06 -15.38
N ASN A 653 2.82 30.52 -14.30
CA ASN A 653 3.37 30.52 -12.93
C ASN A 653 3.77 29.12 -12.44
N VAL A 654 3.05 28.07 -12.86
CA VAL A 654 3.38 26.67 -12.51
C VAL A 654 4.77 26.29 -13.01
N ALA A 655 5.20 26.82 -14.16
CA ALA A 655 6.57 26.60 -14.61
C ALA A 655 7.59 27.28 -13.69
N GLY A 656 7.30 28.50 -13.23
CA GLY A 656 8.15 29.25 -12.32
C GLY A 656 8.38 28.51 -11.01
N GLU A 657 7.32 27.94 -10.43
CA GLU A 657 7.44 27.17 -9.18
C GLU A 657 8.22 25.86 -9.37
N ILE A 658 8.01 25.17 -10.49
CA ILE A 658 8.82 23.98 -10.83
C ILE A 658 10.30 24.36 -10.95
N TYR A 659 10.61 25.46 -11.64
CA TYR A 659 11.99 25.95 -11.75
C TYR A 659 12.58 26.39 -10.40
N ALA A 660 11.79 27.00 -9.53
CA ALA A 660 12.22 27.37 -8.18
C ALA A 660 12.54 26.13 -7.33
N ALA A 661 11.71 25.08 -7.40
CA ALA A 661 11.96 23.81 -6.75
C ALA A 661 13.26 23.15 -7.27
N LEU A 662 13.48 23.15 -8.59
CA LEU A 662 14.71 22.58 -9.18
C LEU A 662 15.97 23.34 -8.74
N LEU A 663 15.93 24.67 -8.71
CA LEU A 663 17.03 25.49 -8.22
C LEU A 663 17.30 25.25 -6.72
N ALA A 664 16.24 25.08 -5.92
CA ALA A 664 16.37 24.73 -4.51
C ALA A 664 17.02 23.35 -4.31
N PHE A 665 16.70 22.38 -5.17
CA PHE A 665 17.34 21.06 -5.13
C PHE A 665 18.81 21.13 -5.48
N GLU A 666 19.17 21.89 -6.53
CA GLU A 666 20.56 22.07 -6.92
C GLU A 666 21.36 22.79 -5.82
N TYR A 667 20.77 23.80 -5.20
CA TYR A 667 21.34 24.45 -4.02
C TYR A 667 21.62 23.45 -2.90
N ALA A 668 20.61 22.66 -2.51
CA ALA A 668 20.72 21.70 -1.42
C ALA A 668 21.79 20.63 -1.68
N LYS A 669 21.90 20.17 -2.93
CA LYS A 669 22.92 19.22 -3.37
C LYS A 669 24.33 19.78 -3.19
N ASN A 670 24.58 20.98 -3.70
CA ASN A 670 25.92 21.58 -3.68
C ASN A 670 26.33 22.06 -2.28
N GLU A 671 25.38 22.48 -1.45
CA GLU A 671 25.62 22.79 -0.04
C GLU A 671 25.71 21.54 0.86
N ASN A 672 25.55 20.33 0.30
CA ASN A 672 25.56 19.06 1.02
C ASN A 672 24.55 19.01 2.19
N LEU A 673 23.37 19.60 2.01
CA LEU A 673 22.31 19.57 3.02
C LEU A 673 21.79 18.14 3.17
N LYS A 674 21.55 17.67 4.40
CA LYS A 674 21.03 16.31 4.64
C LYS A 674 19.50 16.23 4.53
N CYS A 675 18.83 17.35 4.76
CA CYS A 675 17.38 17.46 4.64
C CYS A 675 16.97 18.89 4.30
N ILE A 676 16.01 19.02 3.38
CA ILE A 676 15.32 20.26 3.09
C ILE A 676 13.81 20.10 3.24
N GLU A 677 13.12 21.18 3.55
CA GLU A 677 11.67 21.28 3.56
C GLU A 677 11.25 22.36 2.58
N ILE A 678 10.64 21.94 1.46
CA ILE A 678 10.11 22.84 0.42
C ILE A 678 8.74 23.33 0.87
N ASN A 679 8.64 24.64 1.04
CA ASN A 679 7.43 25.38 1.37
C ASN A 679 6.90 26.03 0.08
N TYR A 680 5.69 25.65 -0.35
CA TYR A 680 5.11 25.99 -1.65
C TYR A 680 3.59 26.18 -1.52
N ASP A 681 2.97 26.86 -2.48
CA ASP A 681 1.53 27.12 -2.49
C ASP A 681 0.76 26.31 -3.55
N TYR A 682 1.39 25.93 -4.66
CA TYR A 682 0.77 25.08 -5.67
C TYR A 682 0.95 23.58 -5.40
N GLU A 683 -0.18 22.90 -5.21
CA GLU A 683 -0.23 21.48 -4.84
C GLU A 683 0.49 20.52 -5.81
N GLY A 684 0.68 20.93 -7.07
CA GLY A 684 1.37 20.12 -8.08
C GLY A 684 2.84 19.84 -7.76
N ILE A 685 3.52 20.71 -7.02
CA ILE A 685 4.93 20.56 -6.63
C ILE A 685 5.14 19.26 -5.86
N GLU A 686 4.34 19.00 -4.83
CA GLU A 686 4.41 17.74 -4.09
C GLU A 686 3.81 16.57 -4.87
N LYS A 687 2.64 16.76 -5.49
CA LYS A 687 1.90 15.64 -6.08
C LYS A 687 2.56 15.03 -7.31
N TRP A 688 3.24 15.83 -8.13
CA TRP A 688 4.05 15.28 -9.23
C TRP A 688 5.32 14.62 -8.71
N ALA A 689 6.02 15.25 -7.77
CA ALA A 689 7.21 14.69 -7.15
C ALA A 689 6.94 13.31 -6.52
N LEU A 690 5.84 13.15 -5.78
CA LEU A 690 5.48 11.87 -5.14
C LEU A 690 4.78 10.87 -6.06
N GLY A 691 4.52 11.22 -7.33
CA GLY A 691 3.83 10.36 -8.29
C GLY A 691 2.33 10.18 -8.02
N LEU A 692 1.73 11.06 -7.21
CA LEU A 692 0.29 11.06 -6.91
C LEU A 692 -0.53 11.62 -8.09
N TRP A 693 0.07 12.49 -8.90
CA TRP A 693 -0.51 13.01 -10.14
C TRP A 693 0.25 12.50 -11.37
N LYS A 694 -0.47 12.21 -12.45
CA LYS A 694 0.13 11.84 -13.74
C LYS A 694 0.92 13.01 -14.33
N THR A 695 2.13 12.74 -14.81
CA THR A 695 3.00 13.71 -15.50
C THR A 695 2.73 13.69 -17.01
N ASN A 696 1.86 14.59 -17.47
CA ASN A 696 1.37 14.57 -18.85
C ASN A 696 2.18 15.48 -19.81
N THR A 697 3.03 16.37 -19.28
CA THR A 697 3.80 17.35 -20.08
C THR A 697 5.30 17.12 -19.96
N SER A 698 6.09 17.63 -20.91
CA SER A 698 7.56 17.54 -20.87
C SER A 698 8.13 18.10 -19.56
N LEU A 699 7.63 19.28 -19.14
CA LEU A 699 8.03 19.93 -17.90
C LEU A 699 7.71 19.11 -16.62
N THR A 700 6.52 18.52 -16.54
CA THR A 700 6.13 17.72 -15.35
C THR A 700 6.86 16.37 -15.29
N LYS A 701 7.19 15.78 -16.46
CA LYS A 701 8.05 14.59 -16.54
C LYS A 701 9.48 14.90 -16.12
N LEU A 702 10.07 15.99 -16.62
CA LEU A 702 11.39 16.47 -16.24
C LEU A 702 11.46 16.76 -14.74
N TYR A 703 10.44 17.43 -14.19
CA TYR A 703 10.38 17.73 -12.77
C TYR A 703 10.38 16.47 -11.89
N LYS A 704 9.58 15.47 -12.26
CA LYS A 704 9.55 14.17 -11.57
C LYS A 704 10.89 13.45 -11.68
N GLU A 705 11.47 13.39 -12.86
CA GLU A 705 12.80 12.79 -13.08
C GLU A 705 13.87 13.45 -12.21
N LYS A 706 13.90 14.79 -12.19
CA LYS A 706 14.83 15.55 -11.35
C LYS A 706 14.55 15.36 -9.86
N TYR A 707 13.30 15.33 -9.42
CA TYR A 707 12.97 15.00 -8.03
C TYR A 707 13.47 13.60 -7.64
N ASP A 708 13.23 12.59 -8.47
CA ASP A 708 13.70 11.22 -8.25
C ASP A 708 15.23 11.17 -8.21
N TYR A 709 15.90 12.02 -8.99
CA TYR A 709 17.35 12.20 -8.93
C TYR A 709 17.80 12.86 -7.61
N TYR A 710 17.30 14.05 -7.27
CA TYR A 710 17.76 14.82 -6.11
C TYR A 710 17.41 14.18 -4.76
N SER A 711 16.28 13.47 -4.68
CA SER A 711 15.85 12.75 -3.46
C SER A 711 16.78 11.62 -3.05
N THR A 712 17.70 11.19 -3.92
CA THR A 712 18.77 10.23 -3.57
C THR A 712 19.89 10.86 -2.74
N PHE A 713 20.09 12.18 -2.82
CA PHE A 713 21.19 12.87 -2.15
C PHE A 713 20.80 13.40 -0.76
N PHE A 714 19.54 13.81 -0.58
CA PHE A 714 19.04 14.38 0.66
C PHE A 714 17.53 14.19 0.80
N ARG A 715 17.06 14.19 2.06
CA ARG A 715 15.62 14.05 2.32
C ARG A 715 14.90 15.33 1.92
N ILE A 716 13.88 15.22 1.07
CA ILE A 716 13.01 16.32 0.67
C ILE A 716 11.67 16.14 1.38
N LYS A 717 11.31 17.11 2.21
CA LYS A 717 9.95 17.25 2.76
C LYS A 717 9.20 18.31 2.00
N PHE A 718 7.88 18.14 1.93
CA PHE A 718 6.96 19.11 1.34
C PHE A 718 6.06 19.65 2.46
N ASN A 719 5.93 20.97 2.51
CA ASN A 719 4.99 21.66 3.37
C ASN A 719 4.17 22.64 2.53
N LYS A 720 2.86 22.41 2.43
CA LYS A 720 1.98 23.28 1.67
C LYS A 720 1.61 24.50 2.50
N VAL A 721 1.96 25.69 2.01
CA VAL A 721 1.60 26.98 2.60
C VAL A 721 0.40 27.55 1.85
N LYS A 722 -0.47 28.30 2.54
CA LYS A 722 -1.61 28.96 1.88
C LYS A 722 -1.11 30.23 1.18
N ALA A 723 -1.39 30.37 -0.12
CA ALA A 723 -1.12 31.59 -0.87
C ALA A 723 -1.73 32.82 -0.16
N HIS A 724 -0.98 33.93 -0.12
CA HIS A 724 -1.42 35.23 0.40
C HIS A 724 -1.91 35.25 1.87
N THR A 725 -1.23 34.51 2.77
CA THR A 725 -1.59 34.45 4.20
C THR A 725 -0.74 35.30 5.15
N GLY A 726 0.13 36.18 4.63
CA GLY A 726 1.01 37.00 5.47
C GLY A 726 2.24 36.25 6.01
N GLU A 727 2.56 35.07 5.47
CA GLU A 727 3.81 34.38 5.78
C GLU A 727 5.00 35.11 5.15
N LYS A 728 5.80 35.75 6.02
CA LYS A 728 6.94 36.60 5.69
C LYS A 728 7.85 36.03 4.58
N TYR A 729 8.25 34.75 4.65
CA TYR A 729 9.20 34.16 3.70
C TYR A 729 8.56 33.76 2.36
N ASN A 730 7.27 33.42 2.37
CA ASN A 730 6.52 33.17 1.15
C ASN A 730 6.35 34.47 0.34
N GLU A 731 6.04 35.58 1.01
CA GLU A 731 5.96 36.90 0.35
C GLU A 731 7.31 37.35 -0.24
N ILE A 732 8.42 37.00 0.42
CA ILE A 732 9.75 37.27 -0.13
C ILE A 732 9.97 36.41 -1.38
N ALA A 733 9.63 35.12 -1.37
CA ALA A 733 9.76 34.25 -2.54
C ALA A 733 8.92 34.74 -3.75
N ASP A 734 7.67 35.16 -3.52
CA ASP A 734 6.78 35.76 -4.54
C ASP A 734 7.42 37.01 -5.17
N ASN A 735 7.89 37.93 -4.33
CA ASN A 735 8.55 39.16 -4.79
C ASN A 735 9.83 38.87 -5.58
N LEU A 736 10.59 37.86 -5.19
CA LEU A 736 11.79 37.40 -5.91
C LEU A 736 11.42 36.80 -7.27
N ALA A 737 10.36 36.00 -7.34
CA ALA A 737 9.87 35.43 -8.60
C ALA A 737 9.41 36.53 -9.56
N LYS A 738 8.65 37.53 -9.08
CA LYS A 738 8.25 38.72 -9.87
C LYS A 738 9.45 39.56 -10.32
N LYS A 739 10.45 39.73 -9.45
CA LYS A 739 11.71 40.41 -9.78
C LYS A 739 12.46 39.71 -10.90
N ALA A 740 12.54 38.38 -10.87
CA ALA A 740 13.19 37.56 -11.89
C ALA A 740 12.61 37.70 -13.31
N VAL A 741 11.34 38.11 -13.42
CA VAL A 741 10.69 38.34 -14.71
C VAL A 741 11.10 39.70 -15.31
N ASN A 742 11.30 40.71 -14.46
CA ASN A 742 11.53 42.10 -14.85
C ASN A 742 13.02 42.46 -15.01
N GLU A 743 13.92 41.78 -14.29
CA GLU A 743 15.36 42.06 -14.32
C GLU A 743 16.13 41.09 -15.24
N GLU A 744 17.16 41.58 -15.93
CA GLU A 744 18.09 40.72 -16.70
C GLU A 744 19.16 40.06 -15.80
N LYS A 745 19.36 40.58 -14.59
CA LYS A 745 20.31 40.04 -13.62
C LYS A 745 19.66 38.91 -12.81
N TYR A 746 20.30 37.75 -12.80
CA TYR A 746 19.93 36.63 -11.95
C TYR A 746 20.80 36.58 -10.70
N HIS A 747 20.26 36.00 -9.63
CA HIS A 747 20.99 35.75 -8.39
C HIS A 747 20.71 34.31 -7.97
N VAL A 748 21.52 33.39 -8.48
CA VAL A 748 21.53 31.98 -8.08
C VAL A 748 22.97 31.56 -7.81
N LYS A 749 23.18 30.73 -6.80
CA LYS A 749 24.51 30.22 -6.44
C LYS A 749 24.94 29.04 -7.32
N TYR A 750 23.96 28.28 -7.81
CA TYR A 750 24.15 27.10 -8.65
C TYR A 750 23.10 27.09 -9.76
N GLU A 751 23.51 26.63 -10.94
CA GLU A 751 22.67 26.57 -12.14
C GLU A 751 22.02 25.19 -12.28
N ILE A 752 20.79 25.15 -12.78
CA ILE A 752 20.11 23.90 -13.12
C ILE A 752 20.47 23.48 -14.54
N ASP A 753 20.95 22.25 -14.68
CA ASP A 753 21.15 21.61 -15.99
C ASP A 753 19.80 21.05 -16.48
N LEU A 754 19.22 21.70 -17.48
CA LEU A 754 17.84 21.51 -17.92
C LEU A 754 17.66 20.53 -19.07
#